data_AF-A0A552LW64-F1
#
_entry.id   AF-A0A552LW64-F1
#
_cell.length_a   1.000
_cell.length_b   1.000
_cell.length_c   1.000
_cell.angle_alpha   90.00
_cell.angle_beta   90.00
_cell.angle_gamma   90.00
#
_symmetry.space_group_name_H-M   'P 1'
#
loop_
_entity.id
_entity.type
_entity.pdbx_description
1 polymer ?
#
loop_
_entity_poly.entity_id
_entity_poly.type
_entity_poly.pdbx_seq_one_letter_code
_entity_poly.pdbx_strand_id
1 'polypeptide(L)'
;MKESLNPTSLDLKTIFPFKLDDFQQSAIAALAAGKSVVVCAPTGSGKTLIGEYAIYRALERGKRVFYTTPLKALSNQKFRDFQEKFGRTPTDGDEDSPLLFAEVGLITGDVVINPSALIVVMTTEIFRNMLYQTPIGEVGTSLENVETLVLDECHYISDRGRGTVWEESIIYCPPSIQLVALSATIGNPGELTDWINWVRQLRQSGDNKQTSSCELINSDFRPVPLRFYFANKEGLFPLLDPKQSKVNPKLRSKVGHGKPRRLKREDCPTIASIVTTLRDKDMLPAIYVIFSRKGCDQAIRELKNLNLVNPEEARAIYYRLLIFFLEDNPNLQELALSFFAVENPPLHQKLLAFFANNPQSDEQLLSLLTADSETKNQLFEFLASASQLVRADQVEPLTRGCGVHHAGILPLWKELVEQLFEAGLIKVVFATATLSAGINMPARTTVISALSKRTDDGHSMLTPSEFVQIAGRAGRRGMDAVGHVVTVQTPFEGAKEAAFLATAQPEPLQSCFAPSYGMVLNLLQKHSLEEVKDLLERSFAEYLARLKLSPERQQITALTTELAKLDMELAGIEREQVFSYEKLRERLREEERLYKILASQAEAQKRQEIHLKLPNIPVGTILHLKGKHIKVPVPVPAIFVNTLHGAGQVRTLVCLGSDNRWYLAAYADISEIDRGFLPPAELGELIPPSLEAVSLGGWRKGEENTQAIADLIPQQVQGIPPVAELATQAQKIEIVNSQIAAHPLQKRKNPGRLMKLYYDRELARDKLHKTQIKYQKQQSRKSYYWEEFLNLIEILREFQALEGYLPTPLGEAAATIRGENELWLGLAMMSGDLDRLTPSQLAAAISAMITEPPRPDTWCNYPPVPEVIDILRQGEGNSPGLREVRRLLYQAQSRYDITIPVWLETQLMGIASRWAQGTSWPELCENTSLDEGDLVRLLRRTVDVLWQIPQIPRVSQVLKDNARLAVTAMKRFPL
;
A
#
# COMPACT_ATOMS: atom_id res chain seq x y z
N MET A 1 -12.36 33.40 36.77
CA MET A 1 -12.95 34.23 35.70
C MET A 1 -12.82 33.45 34.41
N LYS A 2 -13.95 33.21 33.73
CA LYS A 2 -14.00 32.56 32.41
C LYS A 2 -13.50 33.57 31.38
N GLU A 3 -12.25 33.45 30.93
CA GLU A 3 -11.87 34.01 29.64
C GLU A 3 -12.51 33.13 28.57
N SER A 4 -13.62 33.62 28.02
CA SER A 4 -14.19 33.11 26.78
C SER A 4 -13.12 33.12 25.70
N LEU A 5 -12.89 31.95 25.08
CA LEU A 5 -12.23 31.83 23.78
C LEU A 5 -12.87 32.85 22.82
N ASN A 6 -12.21 33.97 22.57
CA ASN A 6 -12.65 34.91 21.56
C ASN A 6 -12.68 34.16 20.22
N PRO A 7 -13.83 34.13 19.51
CA PRO A 7 -13.85 33.68 18.12
C PRO A 7 -12.89 34.59 17.36
N THR A 8 -11.96 33.98 16.61
CA THR A 8 -10.96 34.68 15.78
C THR A 8 -11.61 35.81 14.98
N SER A 9 -11.05 37.02 15.07
CA SER A 9 -11.47 38.21 14.31
C SER A 9 -10.97 38.22 12.86
N LEU A 10 -10.25 37.17 12.44
CA LEU A 10 -9.75 37.01 11.08
C LEU A 10 -10.89 37.03 10.04
N ASP A 11 -10.87 38.04 9.18
CA ASP A 11 -11.72 38.07 7.99
C ASP A 11 -11.16 37.16 6.90
N LEU A 12 -11.78 35.99 6.74
CA LEU A 12 -11.39 34.99 5.74
C LEU A 12 -11.44 35.53 4.30
N LYS A 13 -12.29 36.51 4.00
CA LYS A 13 -12.38 37.09 2.65
C LYS A 13 -11.17 37.95 2.31
N THR A 14 -10.58 38.57 3.33
CA THR A 14 -9.38 39.38 3.20
C THR A 14 -8.13 38.51 3.06
N ILE A 15 -8.07 37.42 3.83
CA ILE A 15 -6.92 36.50 3.83
C ILE A 15 -6.90 35.59 2.60
N PHE A 16 -8.08 35.13 2.17
CA PHE A 16 -8.26 34.28 0.99
C PHE A 16 -9.26 34.95 0.04
N PRO A 17 -8.79 35.79 -0.91
CA PRO A 17 -9.65 36.55 -1.83
C PRO A 17 -10.23 35.69 -2.96
N PHE A 18 -10.64 34.45 -2.64
CA PHE A 18 -11.23 33.50 -3.56
C PHE A 18 -12.17 32.57 -2.79
N LYS A 19 -13.06 31.88 -3.51
CA LYS A 19 -14.03 30.96 -2.89
C LYS A 19 -13.31 29.73 -2.34
N LEU A 20 -13.47 29.49 -1.04
CA LEU A 20 -12.97 28.29 -0.35
C LEU A 20 -13.86 27.08 -0.64
N ASP A 21 -13.24 25.92 -0.81
CA ASP A 21 -13.92 24.65 -0.98
C ASP A 21 -14.54 24.19 0.37
N ASP A 22 -15.61 23.38 0.33
CA ASP A 22 -16.37 23.01 1.53
C ASP A 22 -15.47 22.34 2.60
N PHE A 23 -14.56 21.46 2.19
CA PHE A 23 -13.63 20.80 3.10
C PHE A 23 -12.63 21.79 3.75
N GLN A 24 -12.24 22.86 3.04
CA GLN A 24 -11.37 23.90 3.59
C GLN A 24 -12.12 24.70 4.65
N GLN A 25 -13.39 25.03 4.40
CA GLN A 25 -14.24 25.72 5.37
C GLN A 25 -14.47 24.88 6.63
N SER A 26 -14.76 23.58 6.48
CA SER A 26 -14.91 22.66 7.62
C SER A 26 -13.63 22.56 8.46
N ALA A 27 -12.46 22.45 7.80
CA ALA A 27 -11.17 22.42 8.50
C ALA A 27 -10.88 23.72 9.26
N ILE A 28 -11.12 24.87 8.64
CA ILE A 28 -10.97 26.19 9.26
C ILE A 28 -11.90 26.34 10.47
N ALA A 29 -13.17 25.91 10.35
CA ALA A 29 -14.13 25.96 11.45
C ALA A 29 -13.72 25.07 12.63
N ALA A 30 -13.24 23.85 12.37
CA ALA A 30 -12.73 22.97 13.41
C ALA A 30 -11.51 23.56 14.12
N LEU A 31 -10.58 24.16 13.36
CA LEU A 31 -9.41 24.84 13.92
C LEU A 31 -9.81 26.04 14.77
N ALA A 32 -10.73 26.89 14.30
CA ALA A 32 -11.26 28.03 15.04
C ALA A 32 -11.93 27.62 16.35
N ALA A 33 -12.58 26.44 16.37
CA ALA A 33 -13.16 25.84 17.57
C ALA A 33 -12.12 25.22 18.53
N GLY A 34 -10.82 25.34 18.25
CA GLY A 34 -9.73 24.81 19.08
C GLY A 34 -9.49 23.31 18.92
N LYS A 35 -10.03 22.66 17.89
CA LYS A 35 -9.83 21.23 17.61
C LYS A 35 -8.62 21.01 16.70
N SER A 36 -7.86 19.93 16.93
CA SER A 36 -6.87 19.47 15.94
C SER A 36 -7.58 18.92 14.70
N VAL A 37 -6.90 18.87 13.55
CA VAL A 37 -7.49 18.35 12.31
C VAL A 37 -6.55 17.38 11.58
N VAL A 38 -7.13 16.31 11.04
CA VAL A 38 -6.52 15.48 10.00
C VAL A 38 -7.25 15.78 8.70
N VAL A 39 -6.54 16.30 7.71
CA VAL A 39 -7.09 16.64 6.41
C VAL A 39 -6.58 15.64 5.37
N CYS A 40 -7.49 14.84 4.84
CA CYS A 40 -7.20 13.90 3.77
C CYS A 40 -7.88 14.38 2.49
N ALA A 41 -7.07 14.81 1.51
CA ALA A 41 -7.56 15.28 0.22
C ALA A 41 -6.54 15.03 -0.90
N PRO A 42 -6.97 14.89 -2.17
CA PRO A 42 -6.07 14.68 -3.30
C PRO A 42 -4.98 15.75 -3.41
N THR A 43 -3.85 15.38 -4.04
CA THR A 43 -2.79 16.33 -4.38
C THR A 43 -3.33 17.34 -5.42
N GLY A 44 -3.03 18.62 -5.19
CA GLY A 44 -3.58 19.73 -5.98
C GLY A 44 -4.91 20.29 -5.47
N SER A 45 -5.53 19.71 -4.43
CA SER A 45 -6.79 20.23 -3.86
C SER A 45 -6.65 21.51 -3.01
N GLY A 46 -5.43 21.99 -2.78
CA GLY A 46 -5.19 23.22 -2.00
C GLY A 46 -5.21 23.00 -0.47
N LYS A 47 -4.67 21.87 0.01
CA LYS A 47 -4.57 21.55 1.44
C LYS A 47 -3.68 22.52 2.22
N THR A 48 -2.63 23.04 1.59
CA THR A 48 -1.67 23.99 2.19
C THR A 48 -2.36 25.23 2.77
N LEU A 49 -3.49 25.64 2.20
CA LEU A 49 -4.32 26.75 2.69
C LEU A 49 -4.71 26.61 4.17
N ILE A 50 -4.94 25.37 4.62
CA ILE A 50 -5.33 25.09 6.01
C ILE A 50 -4.15 25.32 6.95
N GLY A 51 -2.93 25.00 6.51
CA GLY A 51 -1.68 25.34 7.22
C GLY A 51 -1.43 26.84 7.24
N GLU A 52 -1.70 27.55 6.14
CA GLU A 52 -1.61 29.02 6.09
C GLU A 52 -2.60 29.70 7.04
N TYR A 53 -3.84 29.20 7.12
CA TYR A 53 -4.81 29.70 8.10
C TYR A 53 -4.32 29.52 9.54
N ALA A 54 -3.70 28.38 9.86
CA ALA A 54 -3.11 28.17 11.17
C ALA A 54 -1.98 29.17 11.48
N ILE A 55 -1.19 29.56 10.47
CA ILE A 55 -0.19 30.63 10.58
C ILE A 55 -0.87 31.96 10.90
N TYR A 56 -1.84 32.41 10.09
CA TYR A 56 -2.54 33.68 10.32
C TYR A 56 -3.17 33.75 11.72
N ARG A 57 -3.80 32.68 12.17
CA ARG A 57 -4.42 32.60 13.50
C ARG A 57 -3.42 32.71 14.64
N ALA A 58 -2.26 32.08 14.51
CA ALA A 58 -1.24 32.17 15.53
C ALA A 58 -0.57 33.55 15.56
N LEU A 59 -0.33 34.16 14.39
CA LEU A 59 0.19 35.52 14.30
C LEU A 59 -0.74 36.55 14.97
N GLU A 60 -2.05 36.44 14.75
CA GLU A 60 -3.07 37.32 15.38
C GLU A 60 -2.99 37.26 16.92
N ARG A 61 -2.57 36.11 17.45
CA ARG A 61 -2.49 35.83 18.90
C ARG A 61 -1.07 36.01 19.45
N GLY A 62 -0.10 36.46 18.64
CA GLY A 62 1.31 36.55 19.02
C GLY A 62 1.92 35.20 19.43
N LYS A 63 1.43 34.10 18.85
CA LYS A 63 1.88 32.72 19.09
C LYS A 63 2.77 32.22 17.96
N ARG A 64 3.51 31.14 18.24
CA ARG A 64 4.42 30.51 17.28
C ARG A 64 3.74 29.34 16.56
N VAL A 65 4.16 29.11 15.31
CA VAL A 65 3.77 27.97 14.49
C VAL A 65 5.00 27.26 13.96
N PHE A 66 5.00 25.95 14.11
CA PHE A 66 5.99 25.08 13.48
C PHE A 66 5.36 24.41 12.28
N TYR A 67 5.97 24.59 11.11
CA TYR A 67 5.57 23.96 9.86
C TYR A 67 6.58 22.88 9.51
N THR A 68 6.18 21.62 9.63
CA THR A 68 7.06 20.47 9.39
C THR A 68 6.78 19.83 8.04
N THR A 69 7.85 19.46 7.36
CA THR A 69 7.80 18.76 6.07
C THR A 69 8.75 17.55 6.10
N PRO A 70 8.46 16.45 5.38
CA PRO A 70 9.33 15.27 5.37
C PRO A 70 10.64 15.48 4.61
N LEU A 71 10.74 16.47 3.72
CA LEU A 71 11.87 16.64 2.81
C LEU A 71 12.49 18.02 2.94
N LYS A 72 13.84 18.09 2.99
CA LYS A 72 14.58 19.36 3.04
C LYS A 72 14.25 20.29 1.87
N ALA A 73 14.10 19.73 0.66
CA ALA A 73 13.74 20.50 -0.52
C ALA A 73 12.36 21.17 -0.36
N LEU A 74 11.39 20.45 0.22
CA LEU A 74 10.07 20.98 0.52
C LEU A 74 10.12 22.03 1.66
N SER A 75 10.96 21.83 2.67
CA SER A 75 11.21 22.84 3.71
C SER A 75 11.74 24.14 3.10
N ASN A 76 12.73 24.05 2.22
CA ASN A 76 13.32 25.22 1.54
C ASN A 76 12.31 25.91 0.61
N GLN A 77 11.47 25.13 -0.08
CA GLN A 77 10.37 25.68 -0.88
C GLN A 77 9.37 26.42 0.00
N LYS A 78 8.87 25.79 1.07
CA LYS A 78 7.91 26.41 1.98
C LYS A 78 8.46 27.64 2.70
N PHE A 79 9.74 27.63 3.03
CA PHE A 79 10.43 28.79 3.57
C PHE A 79 10.38 29.97 2.59
N ARG A 80 10.69 29.76 1.31
CA ARG A 80 10.58 30.79 0.26
C ARG A 80 9.14 31.26 0.07
N ASP A 81 8.18 30.33 -0.07
CA ASP A 81 6.75 30.63 -0.20
C ASP A 81 6.27 31.53 0.97
N PHE A 82 6.68 31.19 2.20
CA PHE A 82 6.28 31.92 3.40
C PHE A 82 7.04 33.22 3.59
N GLN A 83 8.31 33.32 3.17
CA GLN A 83 9.03 34.59 3.17
C GLN A 83 8.38 35.58 2.21
N GLU A 84 8.00 35.15 1.01
CA GLU A 84 7.34 36.02 0.04
C GLU A 84 5.97 36.50 0.54
N LYS A 85 5.24 35.62 1.23
CA LYS A 85 3.88 35.86 1.72
C LYS A 85 3.80 36.60 3.06
N PHE A 86 4.63 36.23 4.04
CA PHE A 86 4.58 36.73 5.42
C PHE A 86 5.81 37.56 5.81
N GLY A 87 6.94 37.41 5.10
CA GLY A 87 8.23 37.99 5.47
C GLY A 87 8.49 39.41 4.97
N ARG A 88 7.48 40.14 4.49
CA ARG A 88 7.65 41.52 4.04
C ARG A 88 7.85 42.47 5.22
N THR A 89 8.81 43.38 5.09
CA THR A 89 8.96 44.51 6.03
C THR A 89 7.80 45.48 5.77
N PRO A 90 7.07 45.94 6.81
CA PRO A 90 6.04 46.96 6.62
C PRO A 90 6.67 48.18 5.94
N THR A 91 6.15 48.59 4.77
CA THR A 91 6.57 49.85 4.14
C THR A 91 5.74 51.00 4.70
N ASP A 92 6.25 52.24 4.63
CA ASP A 92 5.51 53.43 5.06
C ASP A 92 4.21 53.54 4.25
N GLY A 93 3.10 53.10 4.84
CA GLY A 93 1.79 52.92 4.18
C GLY A 93 1.08 51.60 4.52
N ASP A 94 1.77 50.61 5.09
CA ASP A 94 1.23 49.29 5.48
C ASP A 94 0.75 49.22 6.95
N GLU A 95 0.79 50.32 7.72
CA GLU A 95 0.31 50.34 9.13
C GLU A 95 -1.18 49.97 9.26
N ASP A 96 -1.96 50.20 8.20
CA ASP A 96 -3.38 49.83 8.09
C ASP A 96 -3.61 48.52 7.30
N SER A 97 -2.56 47.77 6.96
CA SER A 97 -2.69 46.51 6.20
C SER A 97 -3.33 45.42 7.08
N PRO A 98 -4.43 44.78 6.64
CA PRO A 98 -5.08 43.72 7.41
C PRO A 98 -4.30 42.39 7.42
N LEU A 99 -3.17 42.31 6.70
CA LEU A 99 -2.33 41.12 6.61
C LEU A 99 -1.23 41.15 7.68
N LEU A 100 -1.11 40.05 8.41
CA LEU A 100 -0.11 39.89 9.47
C LEU A 100 1.25 39.50 8.87
N PHE A 101 2.28 40.28 9.17
CA PHE A 101 3.66 40.03 8.76
C PHE A 101 4.51 39.55 9.93
N ALA A 102 5.43 38.64 9.65
CA ALA A 102 6.37 38.12 10.63
C ALA A 102 7.63 37.60 9.94
N GLU A 103 8.75 37.68 10.64
CA GLU A 103 9.94 36.97 10.22
C GLU A 103 9.67 35.47 10.16
N VAL A 104 10.23 34.83 9.13
CA VAL A 104 10.15 33.39 8.91
C VAL A 104 11.52 32.78 9.15
N GLY A 105 11.55 31.69 9.91
CA GLY A 105 12.73 30.88 10.18
C GLY A 105 12.75 29.57 9.41
N LEU A 106 13.94 29.03 9.21
CA LEU A 106 14.19 27.71 8.62
C LEU A 106 15.17 26.94 9.51
N ILE A 107 14.80 25.72 9.90
CA ILE A 107 15.70 24.82 10.62
C ILE A 107 15.70 23.46 9.91
N THR A 108 16.77 23.20 9.18
CA THR A 108 17.08 21.87 8.64
C THR A 108 18.30 21.29 9.35
N GLY A 109 18.70 20.05 9.03
CA GLY A 109 19.90 19.45 9.62
C GLY A 109 21.21 20.16 9.28
N ASP A 110 21.21 21.05 8.29
CA ASP A 110 22.37 21.68 7.66
C ASP A 110 22.33 23.21 7.66
N VAL A 111 21.13 23.80 7.74
CA VAL A 111 20.92 25.25 7.66
C VAL A 111 20.00 25.67 8.80
N VAL A 112 20.38 26.74 9.50
CA VAL A 112 19.58 27.36 10.57
C VAL A 112 19.50 28.85 10.28
N ILE A 113 18.29 29.35 10.04
CA ILE A 113 17.98 30.75 9.75
C ILE A 113 16.85 31.18 10.69
N ASN A 114 17.03 32.31 11.38
CA ASN A 114 16.03 32.93 12.28
C ASN A 114 15.24 31.93 13.15
N PRO A 115 15.91 31.11 13.99
CA PRO A 115 15.22 30.07 14.77
C PRO A 115 14.15 30.65 15.72
N SER A 116 14.35 31.85 16.24
CA SER A 116 13.41 32.54 17.15
C SER A 116 12.15 33.10 16.46
N ALA A 117 12.02 32.96 15.14
CA ALA A 117 10.86 33.44 14.39
C ALA A 117 9.52 32.89 14.91
N LEU A 118 8.44 33.65 14.67
CA LEU A 118 7.06 33.21 14.96
C LEU A 118 6.62 32.09 14.02
N ILE A 119 7.09 32.12 12.78
CA ILE A 119 6.87 31.06 11.79
C ILE A 119 8.20 30.33 11.61
N VAL A 120 8.26 29.04 11.93
CA VAL A 120 9.47 28.23 11.72
C VAL A 120 9.15 27.03 10.84
N VAL A 121 9.78 26.99 9.67
CA VAL A 121 9.74 25.82 8.78
C VAL A 121 10.89 24.88 9.16
N MET A 122 10.61 23.59 9.32
CA MET A 122 11.63 22.61 9.68
C MET A 122 11.34 21.22 9.11
N THR A 123 12.30 20.31 9.19
CA THR A 123 12.01 18.89 8.89
C THR A 123 11.40 18.19 10.10
N THR A 124 10.65 17.10 9.87
CA THR A 124 10.04 16.32 10.95
C THR A 124 11.08 15.78 11.94
N GLU A 125 12.29 15.43 11.47
CA GLU A 125 13.39 14.98 12.32
C GLU A 125 13.85 16.07 13.28
N ILE A 126 13.95 17.32 12.82
CA ILE A 126 14.33 18.45 13.67
C ILE A 126 13.31 18.64 14.79
N PHE A 127 12.01 18.64 14.47
CA PHE A 127 10.96 18.75 15.47
C PHE A 127 11.00 17.61 16.50
N ARG A 128 11.13 16.37 16.04
CA ARG A 128 11.29 15.18 16.89
C ARG A 128 12.48 15.31 17.85
N ASN A 129 13.61 15.82 17.38
CA ASN A 129 14.80 16.01 18.21
C ASN A 129 14.61 17.10 19.28
N MET A 130 13.84 18.16 18.99
CA MET A 130 13.46 19.16 20.00
C MET A 130 12.65 18.53 21.15
N LEU A 131 11.81 17.53 20.86
CA LEU A 131 11.03 16.81 21.88
C LEU A 131 11.93 15.96 22.79
N TYR A 132 13.03 15.40 22.26
CA TYR A 132 13.98 14.62 23.04
C TYR A 132 14.94 15.44 23.89
N GLN A 133 15.04 16.77 23.73
CA GLN A 133 16.00 17.66 24.40
C GLN A 133 17.41 17.04 24.53
N THR A 134 17.94 16.49 23.43
CA THR A 134 19.31 15.98 23.40
C THR A 134 20.31 17.14 23.30
N PRO A 135 21.55 17.01 23.81
CA PRO A 135 22.55 18.08 23.82
C PRO A 135 22.96 18.60 22.43
N ILE A 136 22.64 17.88 21.35
CA ILE A 136 22.94 18.31 19.98
C ILE A 136 21.84 19.23 19.48
N GLY A 137 22.16 20.53 19.49
CA GLY A 137 21.26 21.57 19.05
C GLY A 137 20.17 21.85 20.07
N GLU A 138 20.56 22.41 21.23
CA GLU A 138 19.85 23.62 21.70
C GLU A 138 19.93 24.68 20.59
N VAL A 139 19.24 24.42 19.48
CA VAL A 139 18.78 25.45 18.57
C VAL A 139 17.86 26.27 19.46
N GLY A 140 18.15 27.56 19.64
CA GLY A 140 17.46 28.47 20.58
C GLY A 140 15.96 28.67 20.31
N THR A 141 15.23 27.56 20.25
CA THR A 141 13.82 27.38 19.96
C THR A 141 13.24 26.52 21.07
N SER A 142 12.75 27.20 22.10
CA SER A 142 11.90 26.57 23.09
C SER A 142 10.56 26.16 22.44
N LEU A 143 9.94 25.09 22.95
CA LEU A 143 8.53 24.76 22.69
C LEU A 143 7.57 25.78 23.34
N GLU A 144 8.12 26.78 24.05
CA GLU A 144 7.39 27.91 24.58
C GLU A 144 6.61 28.65 23.49
N ASN A 145 5.37 28.99 23.84
CA ASN A 145 4.48 29.81 23.05
C ASN A 145 4.09 29.24 21.67
N VAL A 146 4.33 27.95 21.41
CA VAL A 146 3.86 27.27 20.20
C VAL A 146 2.37 26.94 20.33
N GLU A 147 1.54 27.47 19.44
CA GLU A 147 0.11 27.19 19.40
C GLU A 147 -0.21 26.00 18.49
N THR A 148 0.41 25.95 17.31
CA THR A 148 0.08 24.96 16.27
C THR A 148 1.33 24.32 15.67
N LEU A 149 1.24 23.01 15.46
CA LEU A 149 2.17 22.23 14.65
C LEU A 149 1.46 21.77 13.37
N VAL A 150 1.99 22.18 12.22
CA VAL A 150 1.55 21.70 10.91
C VAL A 150 2.44 20.54 10.47
N LEU A 151 1.80 19.42 10.17
CA LEU A 151 2.36 18.14 9.77
C LEU A 151 2.03 17.93 8.28
N ASP A 152 2.87 18.45 7.38
CA ASP A 152 2.63 18.39 5.93
C ASP A 152 3.04 17.05 5.34
N GLU A 153 2.31 16.56 4.34
CA GLU A 153 2.52 15.24 3.72
C GLU A 153 2.50 14.07 4.75
N CYS A 154 1.59 14.10 5.71
CA CYS A 154 1.48 13.15 6.84
C CYS A 154 1.36 11.66 6.44
N HIS A 155 1.06 11.33 5.19
CA HIS A 155 1.08 9.96 4.68
C HIS A 155 2.49 9.34 4.62
N TYR A 156 3.55 10.14 4.79
CA TYR A 156 4.93 9.66 4.99
C TYR A 156 5.12 8.84 6.27
N ILE A 157 4.12 8.72 7.14
CA ILE A 157 4.12 7.78 8.27
C ILE A 157 4.33 6.32 7.82
N SER A 158 3.96 5.97 6.58
CA SER A 158 4.18 4.64 5.99
C SER A 158 5.50 4.51 5.23
N ASP A 159 6.41 5.49 5.33
CA ASP A 159 7.75 5.38 4.80
C ASP A 159 8.63 4.52 5.72
N ARG A 160 9.35 3.55 5.14
CA ARG A 160 10.18 2.60 5.91
C ARG A 160 11.34 3.25 6.67
N GLY A 161 11.89 4.36 6.17
CA GLY A 161 13.05 5.02 6.77
C GLY A 161 12.69 6.14 7.73
N ARG A 162 11.52 6.78 7.53
CA ARG A 162 11.11 7.98 8.28
C ARG A 162 9.83 7.83 9.08
N GLY A 163 9.06 6.76 8.89
CA GLY A 163 7.77 6.55 9.55
C GLY A 163 7.84 6.62 11.08
N THR A 164 8.90 6.06 11.69
CA THR A 164 9.14 6.12 13.14
C THR A 164 9.20 7.57 13.65
N VAL A 165 9.86 8.47 12.92
CA VAL A 165 10.01 9.88 13.31
C VAL A 165 8.65 10.59 13.37
N TRP A 166 7.75 10.27 12.45
CA TRP A 166 6.39 10.80 12.43
C TRP A 166 5.57 10.33 13.64
N GLU A 167 5.63 9.03 13.93
CA GLU A 167 4.91 8.47 15.08
C GLU A 167 5.42 9.07 16.39
N GLU A 168 6.73 9.11 16.59
CA GLU A 168 7.35 9.74 17.75
C GLU A 168 6.95 11.22 17.89
N SER A 169 6.98 11.98 16.79
CA SER A 169 6.60 13.39 16.80
C SER A 169 5.17 13.60 17.32
N ILE A 170 4.23 12.75 16.92
CA ILE A 170 2.83 12.80 17.36
C ILE A 170 2.70 12.34 18.82
N ILE A 171 3.37 11.25 19.20
CA ILE A 171 3.31 10.67 20.56
C ILE A 171 3.89 11.63 21.60
N TYR A 172 5.02 12.27 21.29
CA TYR A 172 5.69 13.18 22.22
C TYR A 172 5.13 14.60 22.20
N CYS A 173 4.39 14.99 21.16
CA CYS A 173 3.80 16.32 21.06
C CYS A 173 2.99 16.68 22.32
N PRO A 174 3.26 17.83 22.98
CA PRO A 174 2.46 18.31 24.09
C PRO A 174 0.96 18.43 23.73
N PRO A 175 0.02 17.98 24.59
CA PRO A 175 -1.41 18.03 24.30
C PRO A 175 -1.98 19.47 24.24
N SER A 176 -1.20 20.47 24.64
CA SER A 176 -1.51 21.90 24.49
C SER A 176 -1.29 22.45 23.07
N ILE A 177 -0.48 21.78 22.24
CA ILE A 177 -0.19 22.20 20.87
C ILE A 177 -1.24 21.59 19.93
N GLN A 178 -1.94 22.42 19.16
CA GLN A 178 -2.93 21.97 18.18
C GLN A 178 -2.23 21.34 16.96
N LEU A 179 -2.75 20.23 16.45
CA LEU A 179 -2.20 19.54 15.27
C LEU A 179 -2.99 19.87 14.02
N VAL A 180 -2.27 20.12 12.93
CA VAL A 180 -2.80 20.22 11.57
C VAL A 180 -2.08 19.19 10.71
N ALA A 181 -2.64 17.99 10.57
CA ALA A 181 -2.07 16.93 9.74
C ALA A 181 -2.64 17.00 8.32
N LEU A 182 -1.81 17.34 7.34
CA LEU A 182 -2.18 17.44 5.93
C LEU A 182 -1.71 16.19 5.20
N SER A 183 -2.62 15.47 4.55
CA SER A 183 -2.31 14.21 3.89
C SER A 183 -2.96 14.10 2.51
N ALA A 184 -2.31 13.34 1.62
CA ALA A 184 -2.95 12.84 0.41
C ALA A 184 -4.11 11.89 0.77
N THR A 185 -4.87 11.45 -0.23
CA THR A 185 -5.93 10.46 0.00
C THR A 185 -5.32 9.13 0.47
N ILE A 186 -5.79 8.64 1.62
CA ILE A 186 -5.33 7.40 2.26
C ILE A 186 -6.53 6.47 2.50
N GLY A 187 -6.29 5.16 2.63
CA GLY A 187 -7.36 4.17 2.75
C GLY A 187 -8.01 4.08 4.14
N ASN A 188 -7.35 4.55 5.20
CA ASN A 188 -7.80 4.44 6.59
C ASN A 188 -7.65 5.75 7.41
N PRO A 189 -8.15 6.90 6.93
CA PRO A 189 -7.97 8.18 7.61
C PRO A 189 -8.67 8.26 8.97
N GLY A 190 -9.75 7.51 9.17
CA GLY A 190 -10.43 7.37 10.46
C GLY A 190 -9.52 6.74 11.52
N GLU A 191 -8.85 5.63 11.19
CA GLU A 191 -7.94 4.92 12.10
C GLU A 191 -6.78 5.82 12.55
N LEU A 192 -6.22 6.64 11.65
CA LEU A 192 -5.18 7.62 11.99
C LEU A 192 -5.71 8.69 12.96
N THR A 193 -6.91 9.22 12.69
CA THR A 193 -7.52 10.27 13.51
C THR A 193 -7.87 9.77 14.91
N ASP A 194 -8.42 8.56 14.98
CA ASP A 194 -8.78 7.90 16.24
C ASP A 194 -7.53 7.56 17.07
N TRP A 195 -6.43 7.15 16.41
CA TRP A 195 -5.14 6.94 17.07
C TRP A 195 -4.58 8.24 17.67
N ILE A 196 -4.56 9.35 16.92
CA ILE A 196 -4.11 10.66 17.42
C ILE A 196 -4.94 11.07 18.65
N ASN A 197 -6.26 10.89 18.58
CA ASN A 197 -7.14 11.17 19.72
C ASN A 197 -6.82 10.30 20.93
N TRP A 198 -6.63 9.00 20.73
CA TRP A 198 -6.31 8.05 21.79
C TRP A 198 -4.98 8.38 22.48
N VAL A 199 -3.91 8.65 21.73
CA VAL A 199 -2.59 9.00 22.26
C VAL A 199 -2.66 10.29 23.09
N ARG A 200 -3.40 11.30 22.62
CA ARG A 200 -3.51 12.59 23.30
C ARG A 200 -4.38 12.54 24.56
N GLN A 201 -5.40 11.69 24.59
CA GLN A 201 -6.24 11.48 25.77
C GLN A 201 -5.49 10.80 26.93
N LEU A 202 -4.59 9.85 26.63
CA LEU A 202 -3.84 9.11 27.64
C LEU A 202 -2.90 9.96 28.51
N ARG A 203 -2.50 11.16 28.07
CA ARG A 203 -1.61 12.06 28.83
C ARG A 203 -2.34 12.92 29.88
N GLN A 204 -3.64 12.69 30.10
CA GLN A 204 -4.44 13.39 31.12
C GLN A 204 -4.26 12.78 32.51
N SER A 205 -3.11 13.07 33.14
CA SER A 205 -2.91 12.85 34.58
C SER A 205 -2.62 14.19 35.24
N GLY A 206 -3.63 15.07 35.34
CA GLY A 206 -3.53 16.36 36.03
C GLY A 206 -4.80 17.23 35.91
N ASP A 207 -5.18 17.91 37.00
CA ASP A 207 -6.49 18.56 37.25
C ASP A 207 -6.87 19.79 36.39
N ASN A 208 -6.11 20.14 35.36
CA ASN A 208 -6.48 21.25 34.48
C ASN A 208 -5.68 21.19 33.16
N LYS A 209 -6.32 20.82 32.04
CA LYS A 209 -5.99 21.34 30.69
C LYS A 209 -6.97 20.84 29.62
N GLN A 210 -7.53 21.82 28.91
CA GLN A 210 -8.38 21.68 27.73
C GLN A 210 -7.63 20.87 26.65
N THR A 211 -8.05 19.63 26.41
CA THR A 211 -7.45 18.79 25.38
C THR A 211 -8.16 19.03 24.05
N SER A 212 -7.42 19.44 23.02
CA SER A 212 -7.99 19.56 21.68
C SER A 212 -8.30 18.17 21.14
N SER A 213 -9.58 17.83 20.94
CA SER A 213 -9.97 16.67 20.14
C SER A 213 -9.51 16.87 18.70
N CYS A 214 -9.18 15.79 18.01
CA CYS A 214 -8.82 15.77 16.60
C CYS A 214 -10.03 15.38 15.75
N GLU A 215 -10.32 16.15 14.71
CA GLU A 215 -11.43 15.95 13.78
C GLU A 215 -10.92 15.53 12.38
N LEU A 216 -11.57 14.53 11.79
CA LEU A 216 -11.25 14.09 10.44
C LEU A 216 -12.00 14.93 9.41
N ILE A 217 -11.25 15.57 8.51
CA ILE A 217 -11.76 16.25 7.33
C ILE A 217 -11.32 15.45 6.10
N ASN A 218 -12.19 14.58 5.61
CA ASN A 218 -11.92 13.76 4.43
C ASN A 218 -12.65 14.33 3.22
N SER A 219 -11.95 14.46 2.09
CA SER A 219 -12.54 14.92 0.83
C SER A 219 -11.90 14.23 -0.37
N ASP A 220 -12.76 13.75 -1.25
CA ASP A 220 -12.42 13.14 -2.53
C ASP A 220 -12.32 14.20 -3.64
N PHE A 221 -12.66 15.46 -3.31
CA PHE A 221 -12.80 16.54 -4.27
C PHE A 221 -11.44 17.00 -4.78
N ARG A 222 -11.33 17.06 -6.11
CA ARG A 222 -10.20 17.64 -6.81
C ARG A 222 -10.68 18.81 -7.69
N PRO A 223 -10.22 20.05 -7.47
CA PRO A 223 -10.64 21.22 -8.23
C PRO A 223 -10.45 21.08 -9.74
N VAL A 224 -9.35 20.45 -10.15
CA VAL A 224 -9.09 20.11 -11.55
C VAL A 224 -9.28 18.60 -11.71
N PRO A 225 -10.28 18.11 -12.45
CA PRO A 225 -10.48 16.67 -12.64
C PRO A 225 -9.37 16.05 -13.51
N LEU A 226 -9.09 14.77 -13.30
CA LEU A 226 -8.11 14.01 -14.09
C LEU A 226 -8.79 13.26 -15.25
N ARG A 227 -8.12 13.23 -16.41
CA ARG A 227 -8.45 12.33 -17.53
C ARG A 227 -7.28 11.42 -17.84
N PHE A 228 -7.55 10.12 -17.85
CA PHE A 228 -6.55 9.09 -18.11
C PHE A 228 -6.50 8.70 -19.59
N TYR A 229 -5.29 8.61 -20.12
CA TYR A 229 -4.98 8.23 -21.49
C TYR A 229 -3.91 7.12 -21.51
N PHE A 230 -3.97 6.30 -22.55
CA PHE A 230 -2.99 5.26 -22.84
C PHE A 230 -2.32 5.56 -24.18
N ALA A 231 -0.98 5.60 -24.19
CA ALA A 231 -0.18 5.80 -25.38
C ALA A 231 0.36 4.47 -25.90
N ASN A 232 0.04 4.15 -27.15
CA ASN A 232 0.62 3.00 -27.87
C ASN A 232 1.23 3.48 -29.20
N LYS A 233 1.74 2.55 -30.02
CA LYS A 233 2.34 2.87 -31.33
C LYS A 233 1.38 3.54 -32.32
N GLU A 234 0.07 3.35 -32.17
CA GLU A 234 -0.97 3.96 -33.03
C GLU A 234 -1.34 5.39 -32.57
N GLY A 235 -0.99 5.77 -31.35
CA GLY A 235 -1.21 7.12 -30.82
C GLY A 235 -1.73 7.13 -29.38
N LEU A 236 -2.47 8.20 -29.04
CA LEU A 236 -2.96 8.48 -27.69
C LEU A 236 -4.49 8.30 -27.60
N PHE A 237 -4.94 7.39 -26.74
CA PHE A 237 -6.35 7.00 -26.58
C PHE A 237 -6.84 7.20 -25.14
N PRO A 238 -8.13 7.48 -24.89
CA PRO A 238 -8.68 7.46 -23.54
C PRO A 238 -8.53 6.07 -22.89
N LEU A 239 -7.96 6.01 -21.69
CA LEU A 239 -7.68 4.75 -20.97
C LEU A 239 -8.97 4.09 -20.48
N LEU A 240 -9.86 4.90 -19.90
CA LEU A 240 -11.10 4.46 -19.30
C LEU A 240 -12.30 4.73 -20.22
N ASP A 241 -13.40 4.03 -19.96
CA ASP A 241 -14.69 4.28 -20.58
C ASP A 241 -15.25 5.67 -20.18
N PRO A 242 -16.30 6.17 -20.85
CA PRO A 242 -16.90 7.47 -20.50
C PRO A 242 -17.39 7.57 -19.04
N LYS A 243 -17.62 6.43 -18.37
CA LYS A 243 -17.98 6.34 -16.95
C LYS A 243 -16.78 6.31 -16.00
N GLN A 244 -15.54 6.39 -16.50
CA GLN A 244 -14.29 6.35 -15.73
C GLN A 244 -14.16 5.12 -14.80
N SER A 245 -14.70 3.98 -15.21
CA SER A 245 -14.83 2.79 -14.34
C SER A 245 -14.12 1.55 -14.86
N LYS A 246 -14.00 1.40 -16.18
CA LYS A 246 -13.42 0.21 -16.83
C LYS A 246 -12.52 0.61 -17.98
N VAL A 247 -11.58 -0.27 -18.32
CA VAL A 247 -10.72 -0.12 -19.52
C VAL A 247 -11.59 0.11 -20.76
N ASN A 248 -11.22 1.12 -21.55
CA ASN A 248 -11.84 1.44 -22.82
C ASN A 248 -11.85 0.21 -23.74
N PRO A 249 -13.01 -0.21 -24.28
CA PRO A 249 -13.11 -1.37 -25.17
C PRO A 249 -12.18 -1.33 -26.39
N LYS A 250 -11.85 -0.13 -26.90
CA LYS A 250 -10.92 0.04 -28.04
C LYS A 250 -9.48 -0.35 -27.70
N LEU A 251 -9.11 -0.36 -26.42
CA LEU A 251 -7.79 -0.74 -25.92
C LEU A 251 -7.72 -2.22 -25.48
N ARG A 252 -8.83 -2.95 -25.53
CA ARG A 252 -8.82 -4.39 -25.27
C ARG A 252 -8.23 -5.09 -26.49
N SER A 253 -7.24 -5.95 -26.28
CA SER A 253 -6.75 -6.78 -27.39
C SER A 253 -7.92 -7.58 -27.96
N LYS A 254 -8.04 -7.62 -29.29
CA LYS A 254 -8.92 -8.57 -29.96
C LYS A 254 -8.38 -9.95 -29.63
N VAL A 255 -8.95 -10.62 -28.64
CA VAL A 255 -8.57 -11.97 -28.22
C VAL A 255 -8.89 -12.92 -29.37
N GLY A 256 -7.93 -13.13 -30.27
CA GLY A 256 -7.85 -14.35 -31.06
C GLY A 256 -7.41 -15.49 -30.14
N HIS A 257 -7.88 -16.70 -30.39
CA HIS A 257 -7.61 -17.93 -29.62
C HIS A 257 -6.14 -18.43 -29.69
N GLY A 258 -5.15 -17.54 -29.62
CA GLY A 258 -3.71 -17.85 -29.60
C GLY A 258 -3.01 -17.29 -28.35
N LYS A 259 -1.88 -17.90 -27.98
CA LYS A 259 -1.00 -17.38 -26.91
C LYS A 259 -0.62 -15.92 -27.23
N PRO A 260 -0.70 -14.99 -26.27
CA PRO A 260 -0.38 -13.58 -26.52
C PRO A 260 1.08 -13.46 -26.98
N ARG A 261 1.29 -12.81 -28.13
CA ARG A 261 2.63 -12.48 -28.64
C ARG A 261 3.27 -11.47 -27.68
N ARG A 262 4.46 -11.78 -27.17
CA ARG A 262 5.25 -10.86 -26.35
C ARG A 262 5.65 -9.66 -27.22
N LEU A 263 5.30 -8.46 -26.76
CA LEU A 263 5.61 -7.21 -27.45
C LEU A 263 7.11 -6.96 -27.44
N LYS A 264 7.65 -6.37 -28.52
CA LYS A 264 9.03 -5.89 -28.59
C LYS A 264 9.08 -4.39 -28.34
N ARG A 265 10.28 -3.84 -28.05
CA ARG A 265 10.48 -2.39 -27.86
C ARG A 265 10.08 -1.58 -29.10
N GLU A 266 10.28 -2.14 -30.29
CA GLU A 266 9.87 -1.55 -31.59
C GLU A 266 8.35 -1.45 -31.78
N ASP A 267 7.57 -2.21 -31.00
CA ASP A 267 6.11 -2.18 -31.00
C ASP A 267 5.56 -1.12 -30.03
N CYS A 268 6.43 -0.45 -29.26
CA CYS A 268 6.07 0.57 -28.28
C CYS A 268 6.29 1.99 -28.86
N PRO A 269 5.55 3.01 -28.39
CA PRO A 269 5.75 4.39 -28.84
C PRO A 269 7.11 4.95 -28.38
N THR A 270 7.67 5.85 -29.18
CA THR A 270 8.90 6.58 -28.84
C THR A 270 8.60 7.81 -27.99
N ILE A 271 9.59 8.30 -27.23
CA ILE A 271 9.45 9.51 -26.43
C ILE A 271 9.15 10.72 -27.34
N ALA A 272 9.87 10.84 -28.45
CA ALA A 272 9.65 11.89 -29.44
C ALA A 272 8.21 11.89 -30.01
N SER A 273 7.66 10.71 -30.34
CA SER A 273 6.27 10.61 -30.83
C SER A 273 5.25 11.03 -29.78
N ILE A 274 5.47 10.70 -28.50
CA ILE A 274 4.57 11.06 -27.42
C ILE A 274 4.62 12.57 -27.20
N VAL A 275 5.81 13.15 -27.04
CA VAL A 275 5.96 14.59 -26.81
C VAL A 275 5.39 15.42 -27.97
N THR A 276 5.61 14.98 -29.21
CA THR A 276 5.00 15.61 -30.40
C THR A 276 3.48 15.54 -30.34
N THR A 277 2.91 14.38 -30.01
CA THR A 277 1.45 14.22 -29.84
C THR A 277 0.89 15.12 -28.74
N LEU A 278 1.62 15.29 -27.63
CA LEU A 278 1.21 16.19 -26.54
C LEU A 278 1.24 17.65 -26.99
N ARG A 279 2.28 18.07 -27.70
CA ARG A 279 2.38 19.43 -28.27
C ARG A 279 1.21 19.70 -29.22
N ASP A 280 0.97 18.80 -30.16
CA ASP A 280 -0.04 18.98 -31.21
C ASP A 280 -1.47 18.96 -30.65
N LYS A 281 -1.68 18.38 -29.45
CA LYS A 281 -2.96 18.38 -28.72
C LYS A 281 -3.07 19.47 -27.64
N ASP A 282 -2.13 20.41 -27.58
CA ASP A 282 -2.06 21.44 -26.53
C ASP A 282 -2.08 20.87 -25.11
N MET A 283 -1.33 19.79 -24.89
CA MET A 283 -1.22 19.09 -23.61
C MET A 283 0.07 19.43 -22.85
N LEU A 284 0.84 20.43 -23.30
CA LEU A 284 2.04 20.93 -22.61
C LEU A 284 1.68 22.10 -21.66
N PRO A 285 2.43 22.34 -20.58
CA PRO A 285 3.66 21.65 -20.18
C PRO A 285 3.40 20.27 -19.55
N ALA A 286 4.38 19.37 -19.67
CA ALA A 286 4.29 18.00 -19.20
C ALA A 286 5.44 17.56 -18.29
N ILE A 287 5.13 16.79 -17.25
CA ILE A 287 6.13 16.03 -16.48
C ILE A 287 6.15 14.60 -16.98
N TYR A 288 7.30 14.15 -17.45
CA TYR A 288 7.51 12.81 -17.98
C TYR A 288 8.30 11.97 -16.98
N VAL A 289 7.59 11.11 -16.24
CA VAL A 289 8.17 10.29 -15.17
C VAL A 289 8.84 9.04 -15.75
N ILE A 290 10.14 8.90 -15.49
CA ILE A 290 10.99 7.75 -15.87
C ILE A 290 11.71 7.23 -14.63
N PHE A 291 11.57 5.93 -14.33
CA PHE A 291 12.13 5.30 -13.12
C PHE A 291 13.65 5.02 -13.17
N SER A 292 14.37 5.64 -14.11
CA SER A 292 15.82 5.49 -14.29
C SER A 292 16.44 6.84 -14.64
N ARG A 293 17.49 7.22 -13.92
CA ARG A 293 18.26 8.47 -14.16
C ARG A 293 18.88 8.47 -15.56
N LYS A 294 19.63 7.40 -15.88
CA LYS A 294 20.16 7.14 -17.23
C LYS A 294 19.04 7.19 -18.29
N GLY A 295 17.83 6.75 -17.94
CA GLY A 295 16.65 6.85 -18.81
C GLY A 295 16.16 8.29 -19.04
N CYS A 296 16.22 9.16 -18.03
CA CYS A 296 15.91 10.58 -18.16
C CYS A 296 16.91 11.28 -19.08
N ASP A 297 18.21 11.05 -18.88
CA ASP A 297 19.26 11.63 -19.73
C ASP A 297 19.14 11.13 -21.19
N GLN A 298 18.86 9.83 -21.37
CA GLN A 298 18.60 9.26 -22.69
C GLN A 298 17.39 9.90 -23.37
N ALA A 299 16.32 10.19 -22.62
CA ALA A 299 15.11 10.80 -23.17
C ALA A 299 15.37 12.18 -23.79
N ILE A 300 16.23 13.00 -23.16
CA ILE A 300 16.64 14.28 -23.73
C ILE A 300 17.43 14.10 -25.02
N ARG A 301 18.34 13.13 -25.07
CA ARG A 301 19.13 12.83 -26.28
C ARG A 301 18.24 12.38 -27.43
N GLU A 302 17.19 11.61 -27.16
CA GLU A 302 16.18 11.21 -28.15
C GLU A 302 15.40 12.42 -28.71
N LEU A 303 15.32 13.53 -27.97
CA LEU A 303 14.62 14.75 -28.38
C LEU A 303 15.52 15.81 -29.05
N LYS A 304 16.77 15.50 -29.42
CA LYS A 304 17.73 16.49 -29.94
C LYS A 304 17.20 17.39 -31.06
N ASN A 305 16.31 16.87 -31.92
CA ASN A 305 15.78 17.59 -33.09
C ASN A 305 14.45 18.32 -32.82
N LEU A 306 13.94 18.29 -31.59
CA LEU A 306 12.66 18.90 -31.22
C LEU A 306 12.90 20.21 -30.45
N ASN A 307 12.42 21.32 -31.00
CA ASN A 307 12.32 22.60 -30.29
C ASN A 307 10.87 22.80 -29.82
N LEU A 308 10.67 23.03 -28.51
CA LEU A 308 9.35 23.18 -27.90
C LEU A 308 9.01 24.64 -27.57
N VAL A 309 9.97 25.55 -27.67
CA VAL A 309 9.79 26.96 -27.31
C VAL A 309 9.71 27.83 -28.55
N ASN A 310 8.96 28.92 -28.44
CA ASN A 310 8.96 29.97 -29.45
C ASN A 310 10.19 30.90 -29.30
N PRO A 311 10.48 31.80 -30.25
CA PRO A 311 11.65 32.68 -30.17
C PRO A 311 11.67 33.63 -28.95
N GLU A 312 10.52 34.08 -28.47
CA GLU A 312 10.43 34.96 -27.29
C GLU A 312 10.73 34.21 -25.99
N GLU A 313 10.17 33.00 -25.86
CA GLU A 313 10.45 32.08 -24.76
C GLU A 313 11.92 31.68 -24.74
N ALA A 314 12.51 31.41 -25.90
CA ALA A 314 13.94 31.14 -26.03
C ALA A 314 14.79 32.32 -25.52
N ARG A 315 14.45 33.56 -25.89
CA ARG A 315 15.12 34.77 -25.36
C ARG A 315 15.03 34.87 -23.84
N ALA A 316 13.86 34.60 -23.26
CA ALA A 316 13.67 34.63 -21.82
C ALA A 316 14.50 33.56 -21.10
N ILE A 317 14.64 32.36 -21.70
CA ILE A 317 15.53 31.30 -21.18
C ILE A 317 16.98 31.77 -21.22
N TYR A 318 17.43 32.37 -22.32
CA TYR A 318 18.82 32.83 -22.45
C TYR A 318 19.15 33.89 -21.41
N TYR A 319 18.24 34.85 -21.20
CA TYR A 319 18.40 35.86 -20.16
C TYR A 319 18.55 35.23 -18.78
N ARG A 320 17.66 34.31 -18.39
CA ARG A 320 17.74 33.63 -17.09
C ARG A 320 19.00 32.78 -16.93
N LEU A 321 19.49 32.15 -18.00
CA LEU A 321 20.76 31.43 -17.97
C LEU A 321 21.94 32.39 -17.79
N LEU A 322 21.94 33.53 -18.47
CA LEU A 322 22.99 34.54 -18.30
C LEU A 322 23.02 35.05 -16.86
N ILE A 323 21.86 35.39 -16.30
CA ILE A 323 21.72 35.80 -14.89
C ILE A 323 22.24 34.69 -13.96
N PHE A 324 21.78 33.45 -14.14
CA PHE A 324 22.22 32.31 -13.32
C PHE A 324 23.74 32.10 -13.32
N PHE A 325 24.39 32.22 -14.48
CA PHE A 325 25.84 32.04 -14.57
C PHE A 325 26.60 33.28 -14.09
N LEU A 326 26.13 34.49 -14.39
CA LEU A 326 26.98 35.69 -14.36
C LEU A 326 26.65 36.66 -13.22
N GLU A 327 25.41 36.77 -12.75
CA GLU A 327 24.97 37.84 -11.83
C GLU A 327 25.84 37.93 -10.56
N ASP A 328 26.11 36.78 -9.92
CA ASP A 328 26.89 36.70 -8.67
C ASP A 328 28.31 36.13 -8.86
N ASN A 329 28.84 36.08 -10.09
CA ASN A 329 30.14 35.45 -10.40
C ASN A 329 31.09 36.40 -11.13
N PRO A 330 31.69 37.41 -10.45
CA PRO A 330 32.58 38.39 -11.09
C PRO A 330 33.81 37.75 -11.76
N ASN A 331 34.37 36.69 -11.16
CA ASN A 331 35.50 35.95 -11.74
C ASN A 331 35.12 35.31 -13.10
N LEU A 332 33.89 34.81 -13.23
CA LEU A 332 33.43 34.21 -14.48
C LEU A 332 33.18 35.28 -15.55
N GLN A 333 32.69 36.46 -15.15
CA GLN A 333 32.53 37.60 -16.05
C GLN A 333 33.89 38.03 -16.65
N GLU A 334 34.93 38.14 -15.82
CA GLU A 334 36.28 38.50 -16.28
C GLU A 334 36.87 37.45 -17.24
N LEU A 335 36.73 36.16 -16.89
CA LEU A 335 37.15 35.06 -17.76
C LEU A 335 36.41 35.09 -19.11
N ALA A 336 35.09 35.30 -19.10
CA ALA A 336 34.30 35.41 -20.34
C ALA A 336 34.77 36.58 -21.22
N LEU A 337 35.00 37.76 -20.64
CA LEU A 337 35.49 38.93 -21.39
C LEU A 337 36.86 38.65 -22.02
N SER A 338 37.79 38.05 -21.28
CA SER A 338 39.13 37.74 -21.76
C SER A 338 39.13 36.73 -22.92
N PHE A 339 38.32 35.67 -22.81
CA PHE A 339 38.21 34.62 -23.82
C PHE A 339 37.58 35.13 -25.11
N PHE A 340 36.42 35.79 -25.02
CA PHE A 340 35.71 36.27 -26.20
C PHE A 340 36.36 37.49 -26.84
N ALA A 341 37.26 38.22 -26.16
CA ALA A 341 38.03 39.29 -26.78
C ALA A 341 38.87 38.79 -27.98
N VAL A 342 39.32 37.53 -27.92
CA VAL A 342 40.12 36.88 -28.97
C VAL A 342 39.23 36.02 -29.88
N GLU A 343 38.39 35.18 -29.29
CA GLU A 343 37.62 34.16 -30.03
C GLU A 343 36.39 34.70 -30.76
N ASN A 344 35.72 35.72 -30.22
CA ASN A 344 34.52 36.31 -30.82
C ASN A 344 34.36 37.80 -30.44
N PRO A 345 35.11 38.71 -31.09
CA PRO A 345 35.11 40.13 -30.75
C PRO A 345 33.72 40.82 -30.77
N PRO A 346 32.80 40.48 -31.69
CA PRO A 346 31.42 40.99 -31.65
C PRO A 346 30.67 40.60 -30.37
N LEU A 347 30.78 39.34 -29.93
CA LEU A 347 30.18 38.88 -28.68
C LEU A 347 30.82 39.57 -27.47
N HIS A 348 32.14 39.75 -27.46
CA HIS A 348 32.85 40.47 -26.41
C HIS A 348 32.30 41.88 -26.18
N GLN A 349 32.09 42.67 -27.25
CA GLN A 349 31.53 44.02 -27.11
C GLN A 349 30.12 44.02 -26.50
N LYS A 350 29.29 43.03 -26.86
CA LYS A 350 27.94 42.89 -26.30
C LYS A 350 27.96 42.45 -24.84
N LEU A 351 28.83 41.50 -24.47
CA LEU A 351 29.02 41.09 -23.07
C LEU A 351 29.55 42.24 -22.21
N LEU A 352 30.50 43.03 -22.71
CA LEU A 352 31.02 44.20 -22.00
C LEU A 352 29.91 45.24 -21.75
N ALA A 353 29.06 45.50 -22.76
CA ALA A 353 27.93 46.40 -22.60
C ALA A 353 26.86 45.84 -21.63
N PHE A 354 26.67 44.52 -21.60
CA PHE A 354 25.77 43.83 -20.68
C PHE A 354 26.28 43.97 -19.23
N PHE A 355 27.54 43.66 -18.96
CA PHE A 355 28.14 43.80 -17.62
C PHE A 355 28.21 45.25 -17.13
N ALA A 356 28.35 46.22 -18.04
CA ALA A 356 28.31 47.63 -17.70
C ALA A 356 26.89 48.17 -17.43
N ASN A 357 25.84 47.34 -17.52
CA ASN A 357 24.43 47.75 -17.40
C ASN A 357 24.06 48.92 -18.33
N ASN A 358 24.61 48.94 -19.54
CA ASN A 358 24.29 49.97 -20.53
C ASN A 358 22.81 49.87 -20.96
N PRO A 359 22.14 50.99 -21.30
CA PRO A 359 20.76 50.94 -21.80
C PRO A 359 20.64 50.04 -23.04
N GLN A 360 19.63 49.16 -23.06
CA GLN A 360 19.34 48.20 -24.13
C GLN A 360 20.42 47.12 -24.38
N SER A 361 21.43 46.99 -23.52
CA SER A 361 22.48 45.98 -23.69
C SER A 361 21.93 44.55 -23.66
N ASP A 362 21.00 44.26 -22.75
CA ASP A 362 20.28 42.99 -22.63
C ASP A 362 19.61 42.61 -23.96
N GLU A 363 18.86 43.54 -24.54
CA GLU A 363 18.10 43.29 -25.76
C GLU A 363 19.02 43.04 -26.97
N GLN A 364 20.12 43.79 -27.04
CA GLN A 364 21.12 43.64 -28.09
C GLN A 364 21.87 42.30 -27.98
N LEU A 365 22.29 41.90 -26.78
CA LEU A 365 22.94 40.61 -26.55
C LEU A 365 22.00 39.46 -26.88
N LEU A 366 20.75 39.49 -26.36
CA LEU A 366 19.76 38.46 -26.63
C LEU A 366 19.40 38.37 -28.12
N SER A 367 19.38 39.50 -28.83
CA SER A 367 19.14 39.51 -30.29
C SER A 367 20.25 38.79 -31.06
N LEU A 368 21.52 38.98 -30.68
CA LEU A 368 22.65 38.28 -31.27
C LEU A 368 22.55 36.77 -31.01
N LEU A 369 22.31 36.36 -29.76
CA LEU A 369 22.20 34.95 -29.37
C LEU A 369 21.01 34.23 -30.03
N THR A 370 19.95 34.96 -30.36
CA THR A 370 18.79 34.38 -31.06
C THR A 370 19.05 34.23 -32.56
N ALA A 371 19.78 35.17 -33.17
CA ALA A 371 20.09 35.16 -34.59
C ALA A 371 21.20 34.16 -34.95
N ASP A 372 22.20 34.01 -34.08
CA ASP A 372 23.35 33.15 -34.30
C ASP A 372 23.43 32.01 -33.26
N SER A 373 23.05 30.82 -33.73
CA SER A 373 23.09 29.61 -32.90
C SER A 373 24.52 29.14 -32.58
N GLU A 374 25.50 29.46 -33.41
CA GLU A 374 26.90 29.08 -33.19
C GLU A 374 27.48 29.91 -32.04
N THR A 375 27.37 31.24 -32.12
CA THR A 375 27.77 32.16 -31.04
C THR A 375 27.05 31.83 -29.72
N LYS A 376 25.75 31.51 -29.77
CA LYS A 376 25.00 31.07 -28.58
C LYS A 376 25.57 29.81 -27.95
N ASN A 377 25.81 28.77 -28.75
CA ASN A 377 26.34 27.50 -28.25
C ASN A 377 27.75 27.70 -27.68
N GLN A 378 28.60 28.47 -28.37
CA GLN A 378 29.95 28.80 -27.93
C GLN A 378 29.94 29.53 -26.57
N LEU A 379 29.05 30.51 -26.37
CA LEU A 379 28.90 31.22 -25.11
C LEU A 379 28.51 30.29 -23.96
N PHE A 380 27.43 29.53 -24.12
CA PHE A 380 26.92 28.69 -23.03
C PHE A 380 27.81 27.47 -22.75
N GLU A 381 28.50 26.94 -23.74
CA GLU A 381 29.52 25.89 -23.56
C GLU A 381 30.72 26.41 -22.77
N PHE A 382 31.19 27.62 -23.09
CA PHE A 382 32.21 28.31 -22.30
C PHE A 382 31.75 28.52 -20.85
N LEU A 383 30.58 29.13 -20.64
CA LEU A 383 30.06 29.39 -19.29
C LEU A 383 29.90 28.11 -18.46
N ALA A 384 29.39 27.03 -19.06
CA ALA A 384 29.28 25.74 -18.39
C ALA A 384 30.65 25.19 -17.97
N SER A 385 31.61 25.16 -18.90
CA SER A 385 32.97 24.66 -18.64
C SER A 385 33.74 25.47 -17.60
N ALA A 386 33.66 26.80 -17.67
CA ALA A 386 34.44 27.71 -16.83
C ALA A 386 33.83 27.89 -15.43
N SER A 387 32.50 27.83 -15.30
CA SER A 387 31.81 27.99 -14.02
C SER A 387 31.95 26.78 -13.09
N GLN A 388 32.22 25.60 -13.64
CA GLN A 388 32.16 24.31 -12.93
C GLN A 388 30.77 24.04 -12.29
N LEU A 389 29.75 24.84 -12.60
CA LEU A 389 28.42 24.79 -12.00
C LEU A 389 27.55 23.70 -12.64
N VAL A 390 27.77 23.40 -13.93
CA VAL A 390 26.86 22.60 -14.78
C VAL A 390 27.64 21.91 -15.89
N ARG A 391 27.21 20.72 -16.31
CA ARG A 391 27.73 20.08 -17.53
C ARG A 391 27.21 20.78 -18.79
N ALA A 392 28.10 21.00 -19.75
CA ALA A 392 27.75 21.67 -21.01
C ALA A 392 26.60 20.97 -21.77
N ASP A 393 26.51 19.64 -21.68
CA ASP A 393 25.46 18.86 -22.34
C ASP A 393 24.05 19.05 -21.74
N GLN A 394 23.94 19.71 -20.59
CA GLN A 394 22.66 20.02 -19.93
C GLN A 394 22.09 21.38 -20.33
N VAL A 395 22.90 22.31 -20.84
CA VAL A 395 22.46 23.68 -21.15
C VAL A 395 21.62 23.73 -22.42
N GLU A 396 22.11 23.11 -23.50
CA GLU A 396 21.42 23.08 -24.80
C GLU A 396 19.96 22.58 -24.70
N PRO A 397 19.65 21.48 -23.97
CA PRO A 397 18.28 21.03 -23.81
C PRO A 397 17.32 22.07 -23.22
N LEU A 398 17.78 22.87 -22.24
CA LEU A 398 16.95 23.93 -21.65
C LEU A 398 16.61 25.00 -22.68
N THR A 399 17.56 25.32 -23.57
CA THR A 399 17.32 26.29 -24.67
C THR A 399 16.22 25.86 -25.63
N ARG A 400 15.86 24.56 -25.64
CA ARG A 400 14.76 23.97 -26.44
C ARG A 400 13.48 23.75 -25.65
N GLY A 401 13.45 24.14 -24.37
CA GLY A 401 12.30 23.93 -23.48
C GLY A 401 12.22 22.53 -22.85
N CYS A 402 13.34 21.81 -22.76
CA CYS A 402 13.43 20.46 -22.18
C CYS A 402 14.36 20.45 -20.95
N GLY A 403 13.93 19.87 -19.84
CA GLY A 403 14.74 19.75 -18.61
C GLY A 403 14.81 18.34 -18.05
N VAL A 404 15.85 18.05 -17.25
CA VAL A 404 15.96 16.81 -16.44
C VAL A 404 15.83 17.16 -14.96
N HIS A 405 15.12 16.31 -14.22
CA HIS A 405 15.00 16.42 -12.76
C HIS A 405 15.17 15.06 -12.09
N HIS A 406 16.37 14.80 -11.55
CA HIS A 406 16.61 13.61 -10.74
C HIS A 406 17.74 13.79 -9.73
N ALA A 407 17.85 12.85 -8.79
CA ALA A 407 18.81 12.88 -7.68
C ALA A 407 20.30 12.99 -8.08
N GLY A 408 20.69 12.58 -9.29
CA GLY A 408 22.04 12.72 -9.84
C GLY A 408 22.39 14.11 -10.41
N ILE A 409 21.42 15.01 -10.56
CA ILE A 409 21.65 16.40 -10.99
C ILE A 409 21.99 17.26 -9.75
N LEU A 410 22.91 18.22 -9.93
CA LEU A 410 23.29 19.19 -8.89
C LEU A 410 22.07 19.95 -8.34
N PRO A 411 22.01 20.21 -7.01
CA PRO A 411 20.87 20.91 -6.39
C PRO A 411 20.52 22.25 -7.05
N LEU A 412 21.50 23.14 -7.25
CA LEU A 412 21.29 24.45 -7.86
C LEU A 412 20.69 24.37 -9.27
N TRP A 413 21.13 23.41 -10.08
CA TRP A 413 20.59 23.22 -11.42
C TRP A 413 19.15 22.72 -11.41
N LYS A 414 18.78 21.85 -10.47
CA LYS A 414 17.37 21.42 -10.30
C LYS A 414 16.47 22.59 -9.94
N GLU A 415 16.93 23.48 -9.05
CA GLU A 415 16.17 24.68 -8.67
C GLU A 415 15.94 25.60 -9.88
N LEU A 416 16.94 25.79 -10.73
CA LEU A 416 16.77 26.53 -11.97
C LEU A 416 15.72 25.87 -12.90
N VAL A 417 15.77 24.54 -13.08
CA VAL A 417 14.79 23.81 -13.90
C VAL A 417 13.37 23.99 -13.34
N GLU A 418 13.20 23.93 -12.01
CA GLU A 418 11.92 24.17 -11.34
C GLU A 418 11.40 25.59 -11.62
N GLN A 419 12.24 26.61 -11.41
CA GLN A 419 11.88 28.02 -11.68
C GLN A 419 11.51 28.27 -13.14
N LEU A 420 12.24 27.68 -14.09
CA LEU A 420 11.97 27.82 -15.51
C LEU A 420 10.68 27.07 -15.92
N PHE A 421 10.36 25.96 -15.27
CA PHE A 421 9.11 25.23 -15.51
C PHE A 421 7.90 25.98 -14.96
N GLU A 422 7.99 26.55 -13.76
CA GLU A 422 6.95 27.38 -13.16
C GLU A 422 6.69 28.65 -13.98
N ALA A 423 7.74 29.25 -14.54
CA ALA A 423 7.64 30.37 -15.48
C ALA A 423 7.07 29.98 -16.85
N GLY A 424 6.78 28.70 -17.09
CA GLY A 424 6.26 28.19 -18.36
C GLY A 424 7.27 28.16 -19.50
N LEU A 425 8.57 28.34 -19.21
CA LEU A 425 9.65 28.35 -20.20
C LEU A 425 10.13 26.93 -20.54
N ILE A 426 10.08 26.00 -19.58
CA ILE A 426 10.30 24.58 -19.85
C ILE A 426 8.96 23.89 -20.12
N LYS A 427 8.85 23.25 -21.28
CA LYS A 427 7.62 22.60 -21.75
C LYS A 427 7.56 21.13 -21.34
N VAL A 428 8.71 20.46 -21.24
CA VAL A 428 8.78 19.06 -20.78
C VAL A 428 9.92 18.88 -19.79
N VAL A 429 9.62 18.26 -18.65
CA VAL A 429 10.63 17.84 -17.66
C VAL A 429 10.64 16.32 -17.56
N PHE A 430 11.79 15.70 -17.78
CA PHE A 430 12.02 14.28 -17.54
C PHE A 430 12.47 14.06 -16.11
N ALA A 431 11.67 13.35 -15.33
CA ALA A 431 11.90 13.25 -13.90
C ALA A 431 11.83 11.83 -13.36
N THR A 432 12.61 11.54 -12.32
CA THR A 432 12.41 10.32 -11.53
C THR A 432 11.21 10.46 -10.60
N ALA A 433 10.68 9.33 -10.12
CA ALA A 433 9.54 9.28 -9.20
C ALA A 433 9.72 10.14 -7.93
N THR A 434 10.95 10.44 -7.53
CA THR A 434 11.23 11.37 -6.42
C THR A 434 10.59 12.75 -6.59
N LEU A 435 10.34 13.20 -7.82
CA LEU A 435 9.65 14.45 -8.10
C LEU A 435 8.16 14.39 -7.68
N SER A 436 7.51 13.22 -7.77
CA SER A 436 6.09 13.11 -7.43
C SER A 436 5.83 13.32 -5.94
N ALA A 437 6.84 13.17 -5.10
CA ALA A 437 6.69 13.12 -3.65
C ALA A 437 7.10 14.41 -2.91
N GLY A 438 7.65 15.44 -3.57
CA GLY A 438 8.38 16.47 -2.79
C GLY A 438 8.47 17.92 -3.26
N ILE A 439 7.98 18.30 -4.45
CA ILE A 439 8.13 19.68 -4.94
C ILE A 439 6.84 20.14 -5.61
N ASN A 440 6.37 21.36 -5.35
CA ASN A 440 5.12 21.89 -5.90
C ASN A 440 5.27 22.35 -7.36
N MET A 441 5.51 21.40 -8.28
CA MET A 441 5.64 21.66 -9.70
C MET A 441 4.44 21.06 -10.47
N PRO A 442 3.26 21.71 -10.52
CA PRO A 442 2.10 21.18 -11.23
C PRO A 442 2.24 21.38 -12.75
N ALA A 443 1.87 20.38 -13.52
CA ALA A 443 1.93 20.39 -14.98
C ALA A 443 0.52 20.25 -15.58
N ARG A 444 0.30 20.65 -16.83
CA ARG A 444 -0.96 20.34 -17.51
C ARG A 444 -1.12 18.83 -17.71
N THR A 445 -0.01 18.16 -18.02
CA THR A 445 0.04 16.71 -18.25
C THR A 445 1.11 16.02 -17.42
N THR A 446 0.81 14.79 -16.98
CA THR A 446 1.81 13.87 -16.44
C THR A 446 1.86 12.61 -17.29
N VAL A 447 3.06 12.23 -17.72
CA VAL A 447 3.32 11.01 -18.47
C VAL A 447 4.04 10.00 -17.57
N ILE A 448 3.59 8.75 -17.55
CA ILE A 448 4.16 7.66 -16.76
C ILE A 448 4.76 6.66 -17.74
N SER A 449 6.09 6.57 -17.79
CA SER A 449 6.82 5.81 -18.82
C SER A 449 6.66 4.29 -18.70
N ALA A 450 6.41 3.80 -17.49
CA ALA A 450 6.27 2.38 -17.15
C ALA A 450 5.42 2.24 -15.88
N LEU A 451 4.77 1.10 -15.69
CA LEU A 451 3.97 0.80 -14.50
C LEU A 451 4.70 -0.09 -13.49
N SER A 452 5.94 -0.45 -13.79
CA SER A 452 6.87 -1.08 -12.85
C SER A 452 8.15 -0.27 -12.69
N LYS A 453 8.77 -0.46 -11.53
CA LYS A 453 10.07 0.09 -11.16
C LYS A 453 10.99 -1.03 -10.69
N ARG A 454 12.29 -0.78 -10.73
CA ARG A 454 13.29 -1.68 -10.14
C ARG A 454 13.51 -1.30 -8.69
N THR A 455 13.33 -2.26 -7.80
CA THR A 455 13.64 -2.23 -6.37
C THR A 455 14.84 -3.14 -6.09
N ASP A 456 15.37 -3.10 -4.87
CA ASP A 456 16.49 -3.96 -4.47
C ASP A 456 16.12 -5.45 -4.56
N ASP A 457 14.85 -5.77 -4.28
CA ASP A 457 14.27 -7.12 -4.40
C ASP A 457 13.87 -7.53 -5.84
N GLY A 458 14.15 -6.70 -6.85
CA GLY A 458 13.84 -6.99 -8.27
C GLY A 458 12.88 -6.00 -8.93
N HIS A 459 12.03 -6.46 -9.86
CA HIS A 459 11.03 -5.61 -10.50
C HIS A 459 9.72 -5.66 -9.72
N SER A 460 9.18 -4.49 -9.36
CA SER A 460 7.90 -4.36 -8.66
C SER A 460 6.97 -3.40 -9.39
N MET A 461 5.67 -3.71 -9.40
CA MET A 461 4.64 -2.80 -9.92
C MET A 461 4.49 -1.59 -9.00
N LEU A 462 4.09 -0.45 -9.57
CA LEU A 462 3.68 0.71 -8.79
C LEU A 462 2.47 0.36 -7.93
N THR A 463 2.44 0.89 -6.71
CA THR A 463 1.23 0.80 -5.88
C THR A 463 0.20 1.84 -6.33
N PRO A 464 -1.11 1.65 -6.01
CA PRO A 464 -2.13 2.66 -6.29
C PRO A 464 -1.78 4.05 -5.72
N SER A 465 -1.19 4.09 -4.52
CA SER A 465 -0.78 5.33 -3.85
C SER A 465 0.31 6.07 -4.64
N GLU A 466 1.35 5.35 -5.09
CA GLU A 466 2.42 5.93 -5.93
C GLU A 466 1.89 6.44 -7.27
N PHE A 467 1.00 5.67 -7.90
CA PHE A 467 0.37 6.04 -9.16
C PHE A 467 -0.46 7.33 -9.00
N VAL A 468 -1.27 7.44 -7.95
CA VAL A 468 -2.10 8.62 -7.68
C VAL A 468 -1.25 9.84 -7.32
N GLN A 469 -0.15 9.68 -6.60
CA GLN A 469 0.78 10.79 -6.31
C GLN A 469 1.41 11.35 -7.59
N ILE A 470 1.84 10.48 -8.51
CA ILE A 470 2.37 10.88 -9.82
C ILE A 470 1.26 11.56 -10.64
N ALA A 471 0.12 10.90 -10.80
CA ALA A 471 -1.03 11.42 -11.55
C ALA A 471 -1.56 12.75 -11.00
N GLY A 472 -1.47 12.96 -9.68
CA GLY A 472 -1.90 14.16 -8.98
C GLY A 472 -1.12 15.42 -9.33
N ARG A 473 -0.02 15.33 -10.08
CA ARG A 473 0.73 16.47 -10.64
C ARG A 473 0.10 17.05 -11.89
N ALA A 474 -0.84 16.34 -12.53
CA ALA A 474 -1.51 16.81 -13.74
C ALA A 474 -2.68 17.75 -13.42
N GLY A 475 -2.79 18.86 -14.14
CA GLY A 475 -3.79 19.91 -13.96
C GLY A 475 -3.36 20.98 -12.94
N ARG A 476 -3.19 22.21 -13.43
CA ARG A 476 -2.84 23.38 -12.63
C ARG A 476 -4.10 24.13 -12.22
N ARG A 477 -4.34 24.29 -10.91
CA ARG A 477 -5.50 25.00 -10.37
C ARG A 477 -5.52 26.44 -10.89
N GLY A 478 -6.67 26.88 -11.42
CA GLY A 478 -6.84 28.22 -11.98
C GLY A 478 -6.32 28.42 -13.40
N MET A 479 -5.54 27.46 -13.95
CA MET A 479 -5.00 27.55 -15.32
C MET A 479 -5.57 26.48 -16.25
N ASP A 480 -5.75 25.25 -15.77
CA ASP A 480 -6.24 24.13 -16.58
C ASP A 480 -7.65 23.71 -16.14
N ALA A 481 -8.52 23.45 -17.10
CA ALA A 481 -9.86 22.90 -16.84
C ALA A 481 -9.82 21.39 -16.50
N VAL A 482 -8.81 20.68 -17.00
CA VAL A 482 -8.62 19.24 -16.83
C VAL A 482 -7.12 18.94 -16.75
N GLY A 483 -6.73 18.02 -15.87
CA GLY A 483 -5.38 17.45 -15.83
C GLY A 483 -5.30 16.16 -16.63
N HIS A 484 -4.27 16.01 -17.46
CA HIS A 484 -4.12 14.82 -18.30
C HIS A 484 -3.08 13.85 -17.77
N VAL A 485 -3.43 12.58 -17.64
CA VAL A 485 -2.51 11.52 -17.20
C VAL A 485 -2.32 10.55 -18.34
N VAL A 486 -1.09 10.32 -18.77
CA VAL A 486 -0.74 9.47 -19.92
C VAL A 486 0.13 8.32 -19.45
N THR A 487 -0.37 7.09 -19.54
CA THR A 487 0.42 5.87 -19.29
C THR A 487 0.93 5.31 -20.61
N VAL A 488 2.21 4.93 -20.67
CA VAL A 488 2.86 4.48 -21.89
C VAL A 488 2.91 2.95 -21.98
N GLN A 489 2.60 2.39 -23.16
CA GLN A 489 2.73 0.96 -23.40
C GLN A 489 4.19 0.51 -23.34
N THR A 490 4.45 -0.54 -22.57
CA THR A 490 5.77 -1.19 -22.49
C THR A 490 5.69 -2.63 -23.01
N PRO A 491 6.82 -3.31 -23.21
CA PRO A 491 6.82 -4.74 -23.57
C PRO A 491 6.18 -5.66 -22.51
N PHE A 492 6.01 -5.15 -21.28
CA PHE A 492 5.61 -5.93 -20.10
C PHE A 492 4.25 -5.50 -19.54
N GLU A 493 3.85 -4.24 -19.73
CA GLU A 493 2.63 -3.66 -19.17
C GLU A 493 1.76 -3.05 -20.25
N GLY A 494 0.44 -3.11 -20.07
CA GLY A 494 -0.54 -2.57 -21.00
C GLY A 494 -1.64 -1.75 -20.34
N ALA A 495 -2.71 -1.51 -21.11
CA ALA A 495 -3.85 -0.70 -20.68
C ALA A 495 -4.63 -1.32 -19.51
N LYS A 496 -4.53 -2.64 -19.31
CA LYS A 496 -5.25 -3.34 -18.23
C LYS A 496 -4.65 -2.99 -16.87
N GLU A 497 -3.33 -3.06 -16.75
CA GLU A 497 -2.58 -2.71 -15.56
C GLU A 497 -2.74 -1.21 -15.25
N ALA A 498 -2.66 -0.36 -16.28
CA ALA A 498 -2.88 1.09 -16.15
C ALA A 498 -4.27 1.40 -15.59
N ALA A 499 -5.32 0.78 -16.12
CA ALA A 499 -6.69 1.03 -15.67
C ALA A 499 -6.96 0.49 -14.27
N PHE A 500 -6.32 -0.64 -13.89
CA PHE A 500 -6.38 -1.14 -12.52
C PHE A 500 -5.81 -0.09 -11.55
N LEU A 501 -4.61 0.44 -11.82
CA LEU A 501 -4.00 1.46 -10.96
C LEU A 501 -4.83 2.76 -10.91
N ALA A 502 -5.41 3.18 -12.04
CA ALA A 502 -6.24 4.37 -12.10
C ALA A 502 -7.60 4.27 -11.38
N THR A 503 -8.09 3.05 -11.12
CA THR A 503 -9.39 2.79 -10.48
C THR A 503 -9.28 2.12 -9.11
N ALA A 504 -8.07 1.74 -8.69
CA ALA A 504 -7.81 1.14 -7.40
C ALA A 504 -8.07 2.13 -6.27
N GLN A 505 -8.52 1.59 -5.13
CA GLN A 505 -8.70 2.39 -3.91
C GLN A 505 -7.33 2.74 -3.31
N PRO A 506 -7.21 3.91 -2.65
CA PRO A 506 -6.01 4.27 -1.91
C PRO A 506 -5.65 3.22 -0.86
N GLU A 507 -4.35 2.93 -0.69
CA GLU A 507 -3.91 1.96 0.29
C GLU A 507 -4.05 2.50 1.73
N PRO A 508 -4.36 1.66 2.71
CA PRO A 508 -4.33 2.07 4.11
C PRO A 508 -2.89 2.36 4.53
N LEU A 509 -2.73 3.38 5.38
CA LEU A 509 -1.48 3.67 6.07
C LEU A 509 -1.07 2.46 6.91
N GLN A 510 0.21 2.12 6.78
CA GLN A 510 0.91 1.14 7.59
C GLN A 510 1.88 1.85 8.51
N SER A 511 2.01 1.35 9.74
CA SER A 511 3.10 1.77 10.62
C SER A 511 4.41 1.19 10.11
N CYS A 512 5.42 2.04 10.02
CA CYS A 512 6.82 1.66 9.79
C CYS A 512 7.69 1.90 11.03
N PHE A 513 7.07 1.91 12.21
CA PHE A 513 7.78 1.97 13.47
C PHE A 513 8.86 0.88 13.56
N ALA A 514 10.10 1.27 13.81
CA ALA A 514 11.26 0.40 13.97
C ALA A 514 12.20 1.01 15.03
N PRO A 515 12.47 0.30 16.16
CA PRO A 515 13.43 0.76 17.16
C PRO A 515 14.85 0.90 16.60
N SER A 516 15.58 1.97 16.97
CA SER A 516 17.01 2.14 16.69
C SER A 516 17.83 2.20 17.99
N TYR A 517 19.15 2.04 17.90
CA TYR A 517 20.03 2.20 19.07
C TYR A 517 19.91 3.60 19.67
N GLY A 518 19.90 4.63 18.80
CA GLY A 518 19.71 6.02 19.22
C GLY A 518 18.36 6.22 19.94
N MET A 519 17.29 5.59 19.47
CA MET A 519 15.99 5.63 20.15
C MET A 519 16.06 5.03 21.56
N VAL A 520 16.58 3.80 21.68
CA VAL A 520 16.69 3.09 22.97
C VAL A 520 17.48 3.93 23.97
N LEU A 521 18.64 4.44 23.56
CA LEU A 521 19.51 5.24 24.41
C LEU A 521 18.83 6.54 24.85
N ASN A 522 18.19 7.28 23.93
CA ASN A 522 17.53 8.54 24.26
C ASN A 522 16.33 8.35 25.19
N LEU A 523 15.58 7.26 25.04
CA LEU A 523 14.44 6.97 25.91
C LEU A 523 14.88 6.57 27.32
N LEU A 524 15.87 5.69 27.43
CA LEU A 524 16.38 5.22 28.72
C LEU A 524 17.11 6.31 29.53
N GLN A 525 17.56 7.41 28.89
CA GLN A 525 18.09 8.58 29.62
C GLN A 525 17.04 9.31 30.45
N LYS A 526 15.77 9.29 30.02
CA LYS A 526 14.72 10.15 30.56
C LYS A 526 13.57 9.40 31.20
N HIS A 527 13.40 8.14 30.82
CA HIS A 527 12.24 7.33 31.18
C HIS A 527 12.69 6.01 31.78
N SER A 528 11.91 5.52 32.74
CA SER A 528 12.03 4.15 33.22
C SER A 528 11.62 3.16 32.13
N LEU A 529 12.08 1.90 32.24
CA LEU A 529 11.72 0.86 31.27
C LEU A 529 10.19 0.68 31.13
N GLU A 530 9.44 0.85 32.23
CA GLU A 530 7.98 0.74 32.24
C GLU A 530 7.32 1.89 31.47
N GLU A 531 7.80 3.13 31.66
CA GLU A 531 7.33 4.30 30.91
C GLU A 531 7.67 4.17 29.42
N VAL A 532 8.85 3.65 29.08
CA VAL A 532 9.24 3.39 27.69
C VAL A 532 8.33 2.35 27.05
N LYS A 533 8.02 1.27 27.77
CA LYS A 533 7.08 0.25 27.30
C LYS A 533 5.71 0.85 27.01
N ASP A 534 5.17 1.64 27.93
CA ASP A 534 3.90 2.35 27.75
C ASP A 534 3.95 3.32 26.56
N LEU A 535 5.07 3.98 26.30
CA LEU A 535 5.26 4.84 25.11
C LEU A 535 5.25 4.04 23.81
N LEU A 536 5.92 2.89 23.75
CA LEU A 536 5.92 2.01 22.57
C LEU A 536 4.56 1.37 22.33
N GLU A 537 3.84 1.03 23.40
CA GLU A 537 2.46 0.54 23.33
C GLU A 537 1.50 1.61 22.77
N ARG A 538 1.91 2.89 22.69
CA ARG A 538 1.15 3.99 22.07
C ARG A 538 1.42 4.18 20.57
N SER A 539 2.30 3.37 19.98
CA SER A 539 2.57 3.41 18.53
C SER A 539 1.33 3.16 17.68
N PHE A 540 1.35 3.65 16.44
CA PHE A 540 0.27 3.42 15.48
C PHE A 540 0.18 1.93 15.12
N ALA A 541 1.32 1.24 15.03
CA ALA A 541 1.40 -0.21 14.87
C ALA A 541 0.57 -0.95 15.93
N GLU A 542 0.76 -0.60 17.20
CA GLU A 542 0.09 -1.23 18.32
C GLU A 542 -1.41 -0.93 18.30
N TYR A 543 -1.79 0.31 17.99
CA TYR A 543 -3.19 0.69 17.84
C TYR A 543 -3.90 -0.11 16.74
N LEU A 544 -3.29 -0.25 15.56
CA LEU A 544 -3.83 -1.05 14.46
C LEU A 544 -3.92 -2.54 14.81
N ALA A 545 -2.94 -3.08 15.54
CA ALA A 545 -2.98 -4.45 16.03
C ALA A 545 -4.15 -4.66 17.00
N ARG A 546 -4.35 -3.73 17.94
CA ARG A 546 -5.47 -3.74 18.90
C ARG A 546 -6.82 -3.67 18.20
N LEU A 547 -6.98 -2.80 17.20
CA LEU A 547 -8.20 -2.71 16.41
C LEU A 547 -8.49 -4.02 15.69
N LYS A 548 -7.50 -4.61 15.03
CA LYS A 548 -7.63 -5.89 14.32
C LYS A 548 -7.97 -7.06 15.23
N LEU A 549 -7.52 -7.07 16.48
CA LEU A 549 -7.78 -8.14 17.45
C LEU A 549 -9.14 -8.00 18.17
N SER A 550 -9.76 -6.83 18.09
CA SER A 550 -11.01 -6.54 18.82
C SER A 550 -12.21 -7.41 18.38
N PRO A 551 -12.45 -7.69 17.08
CA PRO A 551 -13.54 -8.53 16.64
C PRO A 551 -13.33 -9.98 17.06
N GLU A 552 -12.12 -10.52 16.92
CA GLU A 552 -11.76 -11.86 17.38
C GLU A 552 -11.96 -11.99 18.89
N ARG A 553 -11.58 -10.98 19.67
CA ARG A 553 -11.79 -10.98 21.13
C ARG A 553 -13.29 -11.01 21.47
N GLN A 554 -14.10 -10.16 20.83
CA GLN A 554 -15.55 -10.17 21.01
C GLN A 554 -16.17 -11.50 20.59
N GLN A 555 -15.70 -12.09 19.49
CA GLN A 555 -16.14 -13.39 19.00
C GLN A 555 -15.77 -14.51 19.97
N ILE A 556 -14.56 -14.48 20.54
CA ILE A 556 -14.14 -15.41 21.59
C ILE A 556 -15.07 -15.27 22.80
N THR A 557 -15.35 -14.06 23.27
CA THR A 557 -16.27 -13.84 24.40
C THR A 557 -17.69 -14.34 24.08
N ALA A 558 -18.20 -14.05 22.89
CA ALA A 558 -19.53 -14.50 22.45
C ALA A 558 -19.62 -16.03 22.37
N LEU A 559 -18.67 -16.69 21.69
CA LEU A 559 -18.61 -18.15 21.58
C LEU A 559 -18.40 -18.83 22.94
N THR A 560 -17.58 -18.23 23.82
CA THR A 560 -17.40 -18.75 25.19
C THR A 560 -18.71 -18.68 25.98
N THR A 561 -19.47 -17.60 25.82
CA THR A 561 -20.78 -17.43 26.45
C THR A 561 -21.82 -18.41 25.89
N GLU A 562 -21.82 -18.61 24.58
CA GLU A 562 -22.68 -19.58 23.90
C GLU A 562 -22.37 -21.02 24.34
N LEU A 563 -21.08 -21.39 24.40
CA LEU A 563 -20.64 -22.69 24.91
C LEU A 563 -21.05 -22.90 26.37
N ALA A 564 -20.90 -21.90 27.23
CA ALA A 564 -21.33 -22.00 28.61
C ALA A 564 -22.84 -22.27 28.72
N LYS A 565 -23.67 -21.64 27.87
CA LYS A 565 -25.12 -21.93 27.80
C LYS A 565 -25.40 -23.35 27.32
N LEU A 566 -24.73 -23.81 26.27
CA LEU A 566 -24.87 -25.17 25.74
C LEU A 566 -24.40 -26.22 26.75
N ASP A 567 -23.31 -25.97 27.47
CA ASP A 567 -22.79 -26.82 28.54
C ASP A 567 -23.78 -26.95 29.70
N MET A 568 -24.45 -25.85 30.08
CA MET A 568 -25.51 -25.88 31.07
C MET A 568 -26.74 -26.68 30.59
N GLU A 569 -27.17 -26.50 29.34
CA GLU A 569 -28.32 -27.23 28.78
C GLU A 569 -28.04 -28.74 28.60
N LEU A 570 -26.78 -29.10 28.34
CA LEU A 570 -26.33 -30.49 28.16
C LEU A 570 -25.78 -31.12 29.46
N ALA A 571 -25.89 -30.42 30.59
CA ALA A 571 -25.40 -30.90 31.88
C ALA A 571 -26.01 -32.26 32.24
N GLY A 572 -25.15 -33.23 32.59
CA GLY A 572 -25.56 -34.59 32.94
C GLY A 572 -25.80 -35.52 31.74
N ILE A 573 -25.36 -35.15 30.53
CA ILE A 573 -25.31 -36.04 29.36
C ILE A 573 -23.85 -36.38 29.06
N GLU A 574 -23.53 -37.68 29.09
CA GLU A 574 -22.19 -38.16 28.78
C GLU A 574 -21.97 -38.29 27.26
N ARG A 575 -20.75 -37.98 26.82
CA ARG A 575 -20.33 -38.06 25.41
C ARG A 575 -20.54 -39.45 24.80
N GLU A 576 -20.27 -40.50 25.59
CA GLU A 576 -20.41 -41.89 25.15
C GLU A 576 -21.86 -42.25 24.83
N GLN A 577 -22.82 -41.67 25.56
CA GLN A 577 -24.25 -41.89 25.32
C GLN A 577 -24.68 -41.26 23.99
N VAL A 578 -24.18 -40.06 23.67
CA VAL A 578 -24.49 -39.37 22.41
C VAL A 578 -23.92 -40.13 21.21
N PHE A 579 -22.65 -40.53 21.30
CA PHE A 579 -21.97 -41.24 20.22
C PHE A 579 -22.55 -42.63 19.94
N SER A 580 -22.89 -43.38 21.00
CA SER A 580 -23.53 -44.69 20.85
C SER A 580 -24.94 -44.59 20.26
N TYR A 581 -25.71 -43.57 20.62
CA TYR A 581 -27.03 -43.29 20.03
C TYR A 581 -26.95 -42.89 18.55
N GLU A 582 -25.97 -42.05 18.18
CA GLU A 582 -25.73 -41.66 16.78
C GLU A 582 -25.38 -42.87 15.91
N LYS A 583 -24.45 -43.71 16.38
CA LYS A 583 -24.04 -44.93 15.69
C LYS A 583 -25.21 -45.90 15.45
N LEU A 584 -26.11 -46.01 16.44
CA LEU A 584 -27.33 -46.80 16.28
C LEU A 584 -28.29 -46.22 15.24
N ARG A 585 -28.44 -44.88 15.19
CA ARG A 585 -29.25 -44.20 14.16
C ARG A 585 -28.67 -44.31 12.75
N GLU A 586 -27.35 -44.20 12.61
CA GLU A 586 -26.68 -44.42 11.31
C GLU A 586 -26.86 -45.85 10.85
N ARG A 587 -26.66 -46.82 11.75
CA ARG A 587 -26.92 -48.23 11.47
C ARG A 587 -28.36 -48.46 11.04
N LEU A 588 -29.34 -47.87 11.73
CA LEU A 588 -30.75 -48.00 11.36
C LEU A 588 -31.00 -47.49 9.92
N ARG A 589 -30.46 -46.31 9.57
CA ARG A 589 -30.62 -45.75 8.20
C ARG A 589 -30.03 -46.66 7.14
N GLU A 590 -28.87 -47.25 7.39
CA GLU A 590 -28.24 -48.15 6.42
C GLU A 590 -29.00 -49.48 6.30
N GLU A 591 -29.47 -50.04 7.41
CA GLU A 591 -30.28 -51.27 7.38
C GLU A 591 -31.65 -51.05 6.69
N GLU A 592 -32.29 -49.89 6.89
CA GLU A 592 -33.51 -49.46 6.18
C GLU A 592 -33.27 -49.26 4.68
N ARG A 593 -32.11 -48.70 4.31
CA ARG A 593 -31.70 -48.54 2.91
C ARG A 593 -31.52 -49.90 2.24
N LEU A 594 -30.81 -50.83 2.89
CA LEU A 594 -30.62 -52.20 2.40
C LEU A 594 -31.96 -52.93 2.25
N TYR A 595 -32.88 -52.78 3.20
CA TYR A 595 -34.23 -53.35 3.10
C TYR A 595 -34.99 -52.84 1.88
N LYS A 596 -34.94 -51.53 1.59
CA LYS A 596 -35.58 -50.96 0.38
C LYS A 596 -34.98 -51.53 -0.91
N ILE A 597 -33.66 -51.71 -0.95
CA ILE A 597 -32.97 -52.30 -2.11
C ILE A 597 -33.44 -53.75 -2.30
N LEU A 598 -33.38 -54.57 -1.26
CA LEU A 598 -33.83 -55.97 -1.31
C LEU A 598 -35.32 -56.09 -1.67
N ALA A 599 -36.16 -55.16 -1.19
CA ALA A 599 -37.60 -55.18 -1.47
C ALA A 599 -37.85 -54.90 -2.95
N SER A 600 -37.14 -53.93 -3.52
CA SER A 600 -37.22 -53.63 -4.95
C SER A 600 -36.70 -54.78 -5.83
N GLN A 601 -35.65 -55.48 -5.40
CA GLN A 601 -35.08 -56.63 -6.11
C GLN A 601 -36.05 -57.83 -6.07
N ALA A 602 -36.62 -58.13 -4.91
CA ALA A 602 -37.62 -59.19 -4.75
C ALA A 602 -38.88 -58.92 -5.59
N GLU A 603 -39.36 -57.69 -5.65
CA GLU A 603 -40.49 -57.31 -6.51
C GLU A 603 -40.16 -57.45 -8.00
N ALA A 604 -38.95 -57.05 -8.42
CA ALA A 604 -38.51 -57.17 -9.81
C ALA A 604 -38.39 -58.64 -10.23
N GLN A 605 -37.81 -59.49 -9.38
CA GLN A 605 -37.69 -60.93 -9.61
C GLN A 605 -39.06 -61.60 -9.67
N LYS A 606 -39.97 -61.28 -8.74
CA LYS A 606 -41.35 -61.79 -8.74
C LYS A 606 -42.07 -61.43 -10.05
N ARG A 607 -41.92 -60.20 -10.55
CA ARG A 607 -42.50 -59.78 -11.84
C ARG A 607 -41.91 -60.55 -13.01
N GLN A 608 -40.61 -60.83 -13.01
CA GLN A 608 -39.95 -61.59 -14.06
C GLN A 608 -40.42 -63.05 -14.08
N GLU A 609 -40.55 -63.70 -12.92
CA GLU A 609 -41.09 -65.06 -12.79
C GLU A 609 -42.54 -65.17 -13.26
N ILE A 610 -43.38 -64.19 -12.91
CA ILE A 610 -44.77 -64.11 -13.40
C ILE A 610 -44.76 -63.98 -14.92
N HIS A 611 -43.99 -63.04 -15.47
CA HIS A 611 -43.94 -62.78 -16.90
C HIS A 611 -43.48 -63.99 -17.74
N LEU A 612 -42.64 -64.88 -17.18
CA LEU A 612 -42.25 -66.14 -17.83
C LEU A 612 -43.38 -67.19 -17.88
N LYS A 613 -44.30 -67.16 -16.91
CA LYS A 613 -45.41 -68.13 -16.83
C LYS A 613 -46.65 -67.71 -17.62
N LEU A 614 -46.87 -66.40 -17.80
CA LEU A 614 -48.05 -65.82 -18.47
C LEU A 614 -48.32 -66.27 -19.92
N PRO A 615 -47.32 -66.63 -20.76
CA PRO A 615 -47.59 -67.07 -22.13
C PRO A 615 -48.33 -68.42 -22.23
N ASN A 616 -48.21 -69.27 -21.20
CA ASN A 616 -48.69 -70.66 -21.20
C ASN A 616 -49.72 -70.95 -20.08
N ILE A 617 -50.40 -69.93 -19.57
CA ILE A 617 -51.45 -70.14 -18.55
C ILE A 617 -52.71 -70.77 -19.17
N PRO A 618 -53.27 -71.84 -18.56
CA PRO A 618 -54.51 -72.43 -19.03
C PRO A 618 -55.72 -71.55 -18.69
N VAL A 619 -56.74 -71.58 -19.55
CA VAL A 619 -58.05 -70.96 -19.26
C VAL A 619 -58.60 -71.54 -17.96
N GLY A 620 -59.05 -70.69 -17.05
CA GLY A 620 -59.46 -71.07 -15.70
C GLY A 620 -58.46 -70.74 -14.60
N THR A 621 -57.23 -70.34 -14.92
CA THR A 621 -56.26 -69.87 -13.92
C THR A 621 -56.72 -68.57 -13.26
N ILE A 622 -56.59 -68.50 -11.93
CA ILE A 622 -56.93 -67.29 -11.16
C ILE A 622 -55.70 -66.37 -11.11
N LEU A 623 -55.89 -65.12 -11.54
CA LEU A 623 -54.89 -64.07 -11.63
C LEU A 623 -55.27 -62.90 -10.71
N HIS A 624 -54.28 -62.27 -10.09
CA HIS A 624 -54.51 -61.05 -9.32
C HIS A 624 -54.16 -59.83 -10.17
N LEU A 625 -55.17 -59.00 -10.43
CA LEU A 625 -55.06 -57.82 -11.28
C LEU A 625 -54.70 -56.59 -10.45
N LYS A 626 -53.47 -56.11 -10.59
CA LYS A 626 -52.96 -54.84 -10.07
C LYS A 626 -51.67 -54.47 -10.79
N GLY A 627 -51.67 -53.35 -11.50
CA GLY A 627 -50.47 -52.89 -12.19
C GLY A 627 -50.62 -51.54 -12.87
N LYS A 628 -49.91 -51.36 -13.99
CA LYS A 628 -49.73 -50.05 -14.63
C LYS A 628 -51.04 -49.46 -15.17
N HIS A 629 -51.89 -50.31 -15.76
CA HIS A 629 -53.15 -49.94 -16.38
C HIS A 629 -54.35 -50.25 -15.48
N ILE A 630 -54.27 -51.30 -14.65
CA ILE A 630 -55.30 -51.64 -13.65
C ILE A 630 -54.87 -51.09 -12.27
N LYS A 631 -55.31 -49.87 -11.96
CA LYS A 631 -55.00 -49.18 -10.69
C LYS A 631 -56.08 -49.42 -9.65
N VAL A 632 -55.89 -50.45 -8.84
CA VAL A 632 -56.79 -50.80 -7.73
C VAL A 632 -56.03 -50.78 -6.38
N PRO A 633 -56.68 -50.37 -5.27
CA PRO A 633 -56.04 -50.31 -3.96
C PRO A 633 -55.63 -51.71 -3.47
N VAL A 634 -56.48 -52.71 -3.70
CA VAL A 634 -56.24 -54.14 -3.42
C VAL A 634 -56.30 -54.90 -4.75
N PRO A 635 -55.37 -55.84 -5.02
CA PRO A 635 -55.43 -56.65 -6.25
C PRO A 635 -56.77 -57.38 -6.37
N VAL A 636 -57.38 -57.32 -7.55
CA VAL A 636 -58.67 -57.98 -7.81
C VAL A 636 -58.40 -59.41 -8.30
N PRO A 637 -58.88 -60.46 -7.59
CA PRO A 637 -58.82 -61.83 -8.09
C PRO A 637 -59.72 -61.96 -9.32
N ALA A 638 -59.18 -62.49 -10.42
CA ALA A 638 -59.88 -62.62 -11.68
C ALA A 638 -59.49 -63.91 -12.40
N ILE A 639 -60.46 -64.62 -12.95
CA ILE A 639 -60.19 -65.82 -13.74
C ILE A 639 -59.75 -65.42 -15.14
N PHE A 640 -58.71 -66.06 -15.65
CA PHE A 640 -58.29 -65.95 -17.05
C PHE A 640 -59.24 -66.73 -17.96
N VAL A 641 -59.89 -66.04 -18.90
CA VAL A 641 -60.92 -66.63 -19.78
C VAL A 641 -60.42 -66.75 -21.22
N ASN A 642 -59.79 -65.72 -21.78
CA ASN A 642 -59.33 -65.75 -23.18
C ASN A 642 -58.21 -64.74 -23.46
N THR A 643 -57.49 -64.91 -24.57
CA THR A 643 -56.50 -63.94 -25.11
C THR A 643 -56.99 -63.27 -26.38
N LEU A 644 -57.04 -61.95 -26.40
CA LEU A 644 -57.27 -61.17 -27.61
C LEU A 644 -55.94 -60.87 -28.32
N HIS A 645 -55.95 -60.96 -29.65
CA HIS A 645 -54.81 -60.74 -30.53
C HIS A 645 -54.93 -59.36 -31.19
N GLY A 646 -54.15 -58.38 -30.73
CA GLY A 646 -54.08 -57.06 -31.34
C GLY A 646 -53.04 -56.99 -32.47
N ALA A 647 -53.16 -55.99 -33.36
CA ALA A 647 -52.32 -55.77 -34.55
C ALA A 647 -50.82 -55.50 -34.28
N GLY A 648 -50.33 -55.65 -33.04
CA GLY A 648 -48.92 -55.60 -32.71
C GLY A 648 -48.62 -56.36 -31.44
N GLN A 649 -48.20 -57.63 -31.57
CA GLN A 649 -47.52 -58.55 -30.61
C GLN A 649 -47.88 -58.57 -29.10
N VAL A 650 -48.69 -57.68 -28.56
CA VAL A 650 -49.09 -57.62 -27.15
C VAL A 650 -50.36 -58.45 -26.97
N ARG A 651 -50.22 -59.62 -26.35
CA ARG A 651 -51.35 -60.46 -25.96
C ARG A 651 -52.11 -59.75 -24.84
N THR A 652 -53.39 -59.42 -25.09
CA THR A 652 -54.26 -58.86 -24.07
C THR A 652 -55.07 -59.98 -23.45
N LEU A 653 -55.03 -60.10 -22.13
CA LEU A 653 -55.74 -61.11 -21.36
C LEU A 653 -57.13 -60.59 -21.02
N VAL A 654 -58.14 -61.40 -21.30
CA VAL A 654 -59.54 -61.17 -20.92
C VAL A 654 -59.77 -61.96 -19.64
N CYS A 655 -60.05 -61.23 -18.56
CA CYS A 655 -60.25 -61.82 -17.23
C CYS A 655 -61.60 -61.43 -16.65
N LEU A 656 -62.27 -62.34 -15.96
CA LEU A 656 -63.49 -62.06 -15.20
C LEU A 656 -63.13 -61.91 -13.71
N GLY A 657 -63.30 -60.71 -13.17
CA GLY A 657 -63.06 -60.41 -11.76
C GLY A 657 -64.14 -60.95 -10.82
N SER A 658 -63.76 -61.17 -9.56
CA SER A 658 -64.69 -61.54 -8.46
C SER A 658 -65.75 -60.46 -8.17
N ASP A 659 -65.56 -59.25 -8.69
CA ASP A 659 -66.53 -58.15 -8.67
C ASP A 659 -67.53 -58.20 -9.85
N ASN A 660 -67.59 -59.33 -10.56
CA ASN A 660 -68.39 -59.56 -11.76
C ASN A 660 -68.13 -58.50 -12.86
N ARG A 661 -66.84 -58.21 -13.10
CA ARG A 661 -66.40 -57.30 -14.17
C ARG A 661 -65.40 -57.99 -15.10
N TRP A 662 -65.58 -57.77 -16.39
CA TRP A 662 -64.65 -58.19 -17.43
C TRP A 662 -63.54 -57.17 -17.57
N TYR A 663 -62.30 -57.57 -17.33
CA TYR A 663 -61.10 -56.76 -17.42
C TYR A 663 -60.28 -57.11 -18.68
N LEU A 664 -59.75 -56.07 -19.33
CA LEU A 664 -58.68 -56.21 -20.32
C LEU A 664 -57.35 -55.93 -19.65
N ALA A 665 -56.58 -56.97 -19.34
CA ALA A 665 -55.30 -56.88 -18.64
C ALA A 665 -54.13 -57.11 -19.60
N ALA A 666 -53.06 -56.31 -19.48
CA ALA A 666 -51.76 -56.69 -20.04
C ALA A 666 -50.98 -57.54 -19.03
N TYR A 667 -49.89 -58.16 -19.47
CA TYR A 667 -48.98 -58.88 -18.56
C TYR A 667 -48.43 -57.99 -17.44
N ALA A 668 -48.27 -56.69 -17.69
CA ALA A 668 -47.86 -55.71 -16.69
C ALA A 668 -48.92 -55.39 -15.62
N ASP A 669 -50.15 -55.89 -15.79
CA ASP A 669 -51.27 -55.69 -14.86
C ASP A 669 -51.48 -56.87 -13.92
N ILE A 670 -50.63 -57.89 -13.99
CA ILE A 670 -50.72 -59.09 -13.17
C ILE A 670 -49.71 -59.02 -12.03
N SER A 671 -50.23 -58.94 -10.80
CA SER A 671 -49.40 -58.88 -9.60
C SER A 671 -49.05 -60.26 -9.04
N GLU A 672 -49.88 -61.28 -9.31
CA GLU A 672 -49.71 -62.65 -8.82
C GLU A 672 -50.53 -63.65 -9.64
N ILE A 673 -50.04 -64.89 -9.76
CA ILE A 673 -50.78 -66.03 -10.33
C ILE A 673 -51.09 -66.96 -9.16
N ASP A 674 -52.37 -67.20 -8.92
CA ASP A 674 -52.80 -68.07 -7.81
C ASP A 674 -52.52 -69.55 -8.15
N ARG A 675 -52.48 -70.40 -7.12
CA ARG A 675 -52.43 -71.87 -7.29
C ARG A 675 -53.80 -72.45 -7.62
N GLY A 676 -54.88 -71.72 -7.34
CA GLY A 676 -56.25 -72.09 -7.67
C GLY A 676 -56.52 -72.10 -9.19
N PHE A 677 -57.36 -73.04 -9.60
CA PHE A 677 -57.75 -73.25 -10.99
C PHE A 677 -59.23 -73.64 -11.04
N LEU A 678 -60.02 -72.92 -11.84
CA LEU A 678 -61.41 -73.26 -12.13
C LEU A 678 -61.46 -74.00 -13.47
N PRO A 679 -61.78 -75.31 -13.49
CA PRO A 679 -61.70 -76.10 -14.70
C PRO A 679 -62.66 -75.58 -15.79
N PRO A 680 -62.31 -75.71 -17.08
CA PRO A 680 -63.15 -75.25 -18.19
C PRO A 680 -64.59 -75.81 -18.18
N ALA A 681 -64.79 -76.99 -17.59
CA ALA A 681 -66.10 -77.62 -17.44
C ALA A 681 -67.04 -76.83 -16.51
N GLU A 682 -66.50 -76.12 -15.52
CA GLU A 682 -67.27 -75.28 -14.57
C GLU A 682 -67.48 -73.85 -15.09
N LEU A 683 -66.71 -73.44 -16.11
CA LEU A 683 -66.85 -72.14 -16.75
C LEU A 683 -68.04 -72.09 -17.72
N GLY A 684 -68.42 -73.21 -18.36
CA GLY A 684 -69.43 -73.21 -19.43
C GLY A 684 -68.99 -72.44 -20.69
N GLU A 685 -69.86 -72.30 -21.70
CA GLU A 685 -69.59 -71.43 -22.87
C GLU A 685 -69.70 -69.95 -22.47
N LEU A 686 -68.68 -69.44 -21.78
CA LEU A 686 -68.56 -68.01 -21.48
C LEU A 686 -68.17 -67.25 -22.74
N ILE A 687 -69.14 -66.55 -23.32
CA ILE A 687 -68.91 -65.60 -24.41
C ILE A 687 -68.62 -64.24 -23.77
N PRO A 688 -67.38 -63.71 -23.85
CA PRO A 688 -67.11 -62.37 -23.36
C PRO A 688 -67.94 -61.34 -24.16
N PRO A 689 -68.44 -60.26 -23.53
CA PRO A 689 -69.15 -59.21 -24.26
C PRO A 689 -68.24 -58.56 -25.32
N SER A 690 -68.79 -57.84 -26.30
CA SER A 690 -67.96 -57.09 -27.25
C SER A 690 -67.09 -56.06 -26.51
N LEU A 691 -65.79 -56.37 -26.39
CA LEU A 691 -64.80 -55.58 -25.66
C LEU A 691 -64.01 -54.63 -26.59
N GLU A 692 -64.38 -54.53 -27.87
CA GLU A 692 -63.68 -53.73 -28.90
C GLU A 692 -63.60 -52.22 -28.59
N ALA A 693 -64.56 -51.69 -27.82
CA ALA A 693 -64.59 -50.29 -27.40
C ALA A 693 -63.96 -50.04 -26.01
N VAL A 694 -63.33 -51.03 -25.39
CA VAL A 694 -62.72 -50.91 -24.05
C VAL A 694 -61.21 -50.79 -24.20
N SER A 695 -60.63 -49.68 -23.72
CA SER A 695 -59.18 -49.52 -23.68
C SER A 695 -58.53 -50.48 -22.68
N LEU A 696 -57.26 -50.80 -22.89
CA LEU A 696 -56.46 -51.64 -21.97
C LEU A 696 -56.52 -51.09 -20.52
N GLY A 697 -56.83 -51.96 -19.56
CA GLY A 697 -57.10 -51.61 -18.15
C GLY A 697 -58.55 -51.22 -17.83
N GLY A 698 -59.40 -51.02 -18.84
CA GLY A 698 -60.84 -50.78 -18.69
C GLY A 698 -61.61 -52.05 -18.38
N TRP A 699 -62.86 -51.87 -17.90
CA TRP A 699 -63.73 -52.98 -17.54
C TRP A 699 -65.16 -52.80 -18.05
N ARG A 700 -65.90 -53.91 -18.21
CA ARG A 700 -67.35 -53.94 -18.42
C ARG A 700 -68.03 -54.79 -17.36
N LYS A 701 -69.23 -54.39 -16.96
CA LYS A 701 -70.04 -55.17 -16.02
C LYS A 701 -70.47 -56.49 -16.68
N GLY A 702 -70.38 -57.59 -15.95
CA GLY A 702 -70.88 -58.90 -16.38
C GLY A 702 -72.41 -58.99 -16.36
N GLU A 703 -72.93 -60.05 -16.99
CA GLU A 703 -74.36 -60.39 -17.03
C GLU A 703 -74.74 -61.28 -15.83
N GLU A 704 -76.01 -61.65 -15.68
CA GLU A 704 -76.47 -62.50 -14.55
C GLU A 704 -75.81 -63.88 -14.55
N ASN A 705 -75.47 -64.41 -15.74
CA ASN A 705 -74.77 -65.69 -15.91
C ASN A 705 -73.32 -65.67 -15.42
N THR A 706 -72.63 -64.52 -15.44
CA THR A 706 -71.23 -64.40 -14.98
C THR A 706 -71.13 -64.16 -13.47
N GLN A 707 -72.22 -63.77 -12.81
CA GLN A 707 -72.26 -63.56 -11.36
C GLN A 707 -71.99 -64.86 -10.60
N ALA A 708 -72.61 -65.98 -11.02
CA ALA A 708 -72.43 -67.28 -10.40
C ALA A 708 -70.95 -67.74 -10.41
N ILE A 709 -70.21 -67.36 -11.44
CA ILE A 709 -68.78 -67.69 -11.59
C ILE A 709 -67.92 -66.71 -10.80
N ALA A 710 -68.27 -65.43 -10.78
CA ALA A 710 -67.58 -64.42 -9.97
C ALA A 710 -67.62 -64.75 -8.47
N ASP A 711 -68.73 -65.31 -7.98
CA ASP A 711 -68.90 -65.73 -6.59
C ASP A 711 -68.06 -66.98 -6.22
N LEU A 712 -67.66 -67.79 -7.21
CA LEU A 712 -66.77 -68.95 -7.04
C LEU A 712 -65.29 -68.55 -6.96
N ILE A 713 -64.93 -67.30 -7.26
CA ILE A 713 -63.55 -66.82 -7.21
C ILE A 713 -63.15 -66.60 -5.74
N PRO A 714 -62.14 -67.32 -5.21
CA PRO A 714 -61.67 -67.13 -3.85
C PRO A 714 -61.18 -65.70 -3.61
N GLN A 715 -61.66 -65.06 -2.54
CA GLN A 715 -61.25 -63.69 -2.18
C GLN A 715 -59.97 -63.63 -1.32
N GLN A 716 -59.51 -64.76 -0.76
CA GLN A 716 -58.31 -64.81 0.09
C GLN A 716 -57.12 -65.41 -0.64
N VAL A 717 -56.00 -64.69 -0.60
CA VAL A 717 -54.71 -65.12 -1.12
C VAL A 717 -53.97 -65.91 -0.04
N GLN A 718 -53.54 -67.15 -0.35
CA GLN A 718 -52.39 -67.71 0.36
C GLN A 718 -51.13 -67.03 -0.19
N GLY A 719 -50.77 -65.90 0.40
CA GLY A 719 -49.59 -65.15 -0.01
C GLY A 719 -48.33 -66.00 0.06
N ILE A 720 -47.48 -65.90 -0.96
CA ILE A 720 -46.13 -66.48 -0.91
C ILE A 720 -45.40 -65.81 0.29
N PRO A 721 -44.79 -66.58 1.21
CA PRO A 721 -44.04 -66.01 2.31
C PRO A 721 -42.96 -65.06 1.78
N PRO A 722 -42.67 -63.94 2.47
CA PRO A 722 -41.67 -63.00 2.03
C PRO A 722 -40.32 -63.71 1.82
N VAL A 723 -39.57 -63.26 0.81
CA VAL A 723 -38.23 -63.76 0.52
C VAL A 723 -37.41 -63.79 1.82
N ALA A 724 -36.74 -64.91 2.11
CA ALA A 724 -36.05 -65.12 3.39
C ALA A 724 -35.05 -63.98 3.72
N GLU A 725 -34.46 -63.37 2.70
CA GLU A 725 -33.55 -62.21 2.81
C GLU A 725 -34.28 -60.95 3.31
N LEU A 726 -35.53 -60.72 2.91
CA LEU A 726 -36.34 -59.60 3.41
C LEU A 726 -36.75 -59.79 4.86
N ALA A 727 -37.12 -61.01 5.24
CA ALA A 727 -37.47 -61.35 6.61
C ALA A 727 -36.27 -61.19 7.56
N THR A 728 -35.10 -61.68 7.16
CA THR A 728 -33.85 -61.50 7.93
C THR A 728 -33.42 -60.04 8.03
N GLN A 729 -33.57 -59.26 6.95
CA GLN A 729 -33.26 -57.83 6.99
C GLN A 729 -34.26 -57.03 7.85
N ALA A 730 -35.55 -57.38 7.82
CA ALA A 730 -36.57 -56.79 8.71
C ALA A 730 -36.27 -57.08 10.18
N GLN A 731 -35.84 -58.31 10.50
CA GLN A 731 -35.41 -58.67 11.86
C GLN A 731 -34.20 -57.83 12.33
N LYS A 732 -33.22 -57.56 11.45
CA LYS A 732 -32.09 -56.67 11.79
C LYS A 732 -32.55 -55.25 12.11
N ILE A 733 -33.48 -54.70 11.32
CA ILE A 733 -34.08 -53.38 11.57
C ILE A 733 -34.80 -53.38 12.93
N GLU A 734 -35.54 -54.44 13.25
CA GLU A 734 -36.25 -54.59 14.52
C GLU A 734 -35.28 -54.67 15.72
N ILE A 735 -34.18 -55.41 15.57
CA ILE A 735 -33.11 -55.47 16.58
C ILE A 735 -32.50 -54.08 16.80
N VAL A 736 -32.16 -53.34 15.74
CA VAL A 736 -31.59 -51.99 15.88
C VAL A 736 -32.62 -51.02 16.49
N ASN A 737 -33.89 -51.12 16.10
CA ASN A 737 -34.96 -50.31 16.70
C ASN A 737 -35.17 -50.61 18.18
N SER A 738 -35.11 -51.87 18.61
CA SER A 738 -35.18 -52.23 20.03
C SER A 738 -33.98 -51.70 20.82
N GLN A 739 -32.78 -51.72 20.24
CA GLN A 739 -31.58 -51.12 20.83
C GLN A 739 -31.72 -49.60 20.99
N ILE A 740 -32.27 -48.90 19.99
CA ILE A 740 -32.56 -47.46 20.06
C ILE A 740 -33.63 -47.17 21.12
N ALA A 741 -34.69 -47.98 21.19
CA ALA A 741 -35.77 -47.82 22.17
C ALA A 741 -35.28 -48.02 23.62
N ALA A 742 -34.35 -48.94 23.83
CA ALA A 742 -33.73 -49.18 25.14
C ALA A 742 -32.72 -48.10 25.55
N HIS A 743 -32.21 -47.30 24.59
CA HIS A 743 -31.13 -46.35 24.81
C HIS A 743 -31.51 -45.22 25.79
N PRO A 744 -30.65 -44.86 26.76
CA PRO A 744 -30.92 -43.82 27.76
C PRO A 744 -31.35 -42.45 27.18
N LEU A 745 -30.74 -42.02 26.07
CA LEU A 745 -31.12 -40.78 25.38
C LEU A 745 -32.52 -40.81 24.76
N GLN A 746 -33.02 -41.96 24.31
CA GLN A 746 -34.36 -42.10 23.73
C GLN A 746 -35.46 -41.89 24.77
N LYS A 747 -35.14 -42.15 26.06
CA LYS A 747 -36.04 -41.94 27.21
C LYS A 747 -36.12 -40.49 27.67
N ARG A 748 -35.27 -39.59 27.15
CA ARG A 748 -35.28 -38.15 27.47
C ARG A 748 -36.30 -37.40 26.59
N LYS A 749 -36.73 -36.22 27.04
CA LYS A 749 -37.57 -35.34 26.22
C LYS A 749 -36.78 -34.84 24.99
N ASN A 750 -37.30 -35.08 23.79
CA ASN A 750 -36.78 -34.59 22.50
C ASN A 750 -35.29 -34.95 22.21
N PRO A 751 -34.95 -36.23 22.02
CA PRO A 751 -33.58 -36.69 21.72
C PRO A 751 -32.97 -36.06 20.46
N GLY A 752 -33.79 -35.75 19.45
CA GLY A 752 -33.34 -35.05 18.24
C GLY A 752 -32.85 -33.62 18.52
N ARG A 753 -33.45 -32.92 19.49
CA ARG A 753 -32.99 -31.59 19.92
C ARG A 753 -31.68 -31.69 20.69
N LEU A 754 -31.51 -32.70 21.55
CA LEU A 754 -30.27 -32.93 22.31
C LEU A 754 -29.10 -33.25 21.39
N MET A 755 -29.30 -34.09 20.37
CA MET A 755 -28.30 -34.35 19.33
C MET A 755 -27.89 -33.07 18.59
N LYS A 756 -28.88 -32.22 18.25
CA LYS A 756 -28.61 -30.93 17.60
C LYS A 756 -27.80 -30.00 18.50
N LEU A 757 -28.19 -29.86 19.77
CA LEU A 757 -27.46 -29.05 20.75
C LEU A 757 -26.02 -29.55 20.98
N TYR A 758 -25.81 -30.87 21.01
CA TYR A 758 -24.48 -31.46 21.11
C TYR A 758 -23.62 -31.13 19.88
N TYR A 759 -24.19 -31.23 18.67
CA TYR A 759 -23.50 -30.86 17.44
C TYR A 759 -23.19 -29.36 17.38
N ASP A 760 -24.16 -28.51 17.78
CA ASP A 760 -23.98 -27.06 17.88
C ASP A 760 -22.87 -26.71 18.88
N ARG A 761 -22.76 -27.46 20.00
CA ARG A 761 -21.67 -27.34 20.99
C ARG A 761 -20.31 -27.69 20.39
N GLU A 762 -20.18 -28.83 19.71
CA GLU A 762 -18.91 -29.23 19.08
C GLU A 762 -18.49 -28.23 17.99
N LEU A 763 -19.44 -27.76 17.17
CA LEU A 763 -19.19 -26.70 16.19
C LEU A 763 -18.74 -25.38 16.83
N ALA A 764 -19.40 -24.96 17.91
CA ALA A 764 -19.04 -23.76 18.64
C ALA A 764 -17.65 -23.89 19.29
N ARG A 765 -17.31 -25.09 19.80
CA ARG A 765 -16.00 -25.41 20.37
C ARG A 765 -14.89 -25.38 19.33
N ASP A 766 -15.12 -25.99 18.17
CA ASP A 766 -14.16 -25.95 17.06
C ASP A 766 -13.95 -24.54 16.53
N LYS A 767 -15.03 -23.75 16.38
CA LYS A 767 -14.94 -22.34 16.00
C LYS A 767 -14.19 -21.52 17.05
N LEU A 768 -14.46 -21.74 18.34
CA LEU A 768 -13.74 -21.07 19.43
C LEU A 768 -12.24 -21.39 19.34
N HIS A 769 -11.88 -22.66 19.22
CA HIS A 769 -10.49 -23.09 19.17
C HIS A 769 -9.75 -22.50 17.96
N LYS A 770 -10.35 -22.55 16.76
CA LYS A 770 -9.78 -21.92 15.55
C LYS A 770 -9.58 -20.40 15.73
N THR A 771 -10.56 -19.73 16.33
CA THR A 771 -10.51 -18.28 16.59
C THR A 771 -9.45 -17.94 17.63
N GLN A 772 -9.30 -18.75 18.69
CA GLN A 772 -8.25 -18.61 19.70
C GLN A 772 -6.84 -18.81 19.12
N ILE A 773 -6.62 -19.82 18.28
CA ILE A 773 -5.33 -20.03 17.59
C ILE A 773 -5.00 -18.81 16.71
N LYS A 774 -5.98 -18.33 15.94
CA LYS A 774 -5.82 -17.14 15.10
C LYS A 774 -5.46 -15.91 15.94
N TYR A 775 -6.19 -15.69 17.04
CA TYR A 775 -5.95 -14.61 18.00
C TYR A 775 -4.55 -14.69 18.60
N GLN A 776 -4.12 -15.86 19.10
CA GLN A 776 -2.78 -16.06 19.66
C GLN A 776 -1.67 -15.78 18.63
N LYS A 777 -1.82 -16.29 17.39
CA LYS A 777 -0.85 -16.05 16.31
C LYS A 777 -0.74 -14.57 15.91
N GLN A 778 -1.83 -13.82 16.01
CA GLN A 778 -1.83 -12.37 15.76
C GLN A 778 -1.31 -11.60 16.97
N GLN A 779 -1.60 -12.05 18.19
CA GLN A 779 -1.12 -11.46 19.43
C GLN A 779 0.39 -11.63 19.59
N SER A 780 0.99 -12.75 19.17
CA SER A 780 2.45 -12.90 19.22
C SER A 780 3.19 -11.89 18.34
N ARG A 781 2.56 -11.38 17.27
CA ARG A 781 3.11 -10.29 16.44
C ARG A 781 3.10 -8.92 17.11
N LYS A 782 2.28 -8.76 18.15
CA LYS A 782 2.15 -7.52 18.96
C LYS A 782 3.42 -7.25 19.79
N SER A 783 4.04 -8.33 20.29
CA SER A 783 5.25 -8.26 21.12
C SER A 783 6.51 -7.95 20.31
N TYR A 784 6.45 -7.97 18.97
CA TYR A 784 7.62 -7.91 18.10
C TYR A 784 8.47 -6.65 18.33
N TYR A 785 7.86 -5.45 18.32
CA TYR A 785 8.62 -4.21 18.51
C TYR A 785 9.19 -4.05 19.92
N TRP A 786 8.48 -4.57 20.93
CA TRP A 786 8.98 -4.57 22.30
C TRP A 786 10.13 -5.58 22.47
N GLU A 787 10.01 -6.76 21.88
CA GLU A 787 11.09 -7.76 21.84
C GLU A 787 12.31 -7.22 21.09
N GLU A 788 12.12 -6.56 19.96
CA GLU A 788 13.18 -5.88 19.21
C GLU A 788 13.85 -4.79 20.08
N PHE A 789 13.08 -3.99 20.82
CA PHE A 789 13.61 -3.00 21.76
C PHE A 789 14.45 -3.63 22.87
N LEU A 790 13.99 -4.74 23.45
CA LEU A 790 14.75 -5.50 24.46
C LEU A 790 16.03 -6.11 23.88
N ASN A 791 15.97 -6.65 22.66
CA ASN A 791 17.11 -7.20 21.94
C ASN A 791 18.19 -6.12 21.69
N LEU A 792 17.79 -4.89 21.34
CA LEU A 792 18.72 -3.77 21.22
C LEU A 792 19.38 -3.40 22.57
N ILE A 793 18.64 -3.46 23.69
CA ILE A 793 19.21 -3.26 25.03
C ILE A 793 20.32 -4.30 25.32
N GLU A 794 20.08 -5.57 24.99
CA GLU A 794 21.07 -6.62 25.22
C GLU A 794 22.33 -6.42 24.38
N ILE A 795 22.20 -5.99 23.12
CA ILE A 795 23.38 -5.62 22.30
C ILE A 795 24.10 -4.42 22.91
N LEU A 796 23.39 -3.37 23.32
CA LEU A 796 23.99 -2.19 23.94
C LEU A 796 24.75 -2.54 25.24
N ARG A 797 24.25 -3.51 26.01
CA ARG A 797 24.95 -4.04 27.19
C ARG A 797 26.19 -4.85 26.82
N GLU A 798 26.12 -5.71 25.79
CA GLU A 798 27.27 -6.50 25.30
C GLU A 798 28.44 -5.59 24.86
N PHE A 799 28.13 -4.43 24.27
CA PHE A 799 29.11 -3.42 23.87
C PHE A 799 29.40 -2.34 24.93
N GLN A 800 28.92 -2.51 26.17
CA GLN A 800 29.14 -1.58 27.28
C GLN A 800 28.65 -0.14 27.00
N ALA A 801 27.66 0.03 26.12
CA ALA A 801 26.95 1.29 25.92
C ALA A 801 25.87 1.52 27.00
N LEU A 802 25.41 0.46 27.66
CA LEU A 802 24.50 0.51 28.80
C LEU A 802 25.10 -0.23 30.01
N GLU A 803 24.96 0.36 31.19
CA GLU A 803 25.15 -0.31 32.48
C GLU A 803 23.78 -0.44 33.17
N GLY A 804 23.24 -1.66 33.21
CA GLY A 804 21.83 -1.86 33.55
C GLY A 804 20.92 -1.23 32.51
N TYR A 805 20.25 -0.11 32.85
CA TYR A 805 19.43 0.68 31.93
C TYR A 805 19.96 2.11 31.75
N LEU A 806 21.11 2.44 32.34
CA LEU A 806 21.68 3.78 32.27
C LEU A 806 22.76 3.81 31.18
N PRO A 807 22.76 4.83 30.30
CA PRO A 807 23.83 5.01 29.33
C PRO A 807 25.18 5.26 29.99
N THR A 808 26.20 4.54 29.51
CA THR A 808 27.60 4.76 29.85
C THR A 808 28.16 5.94 29.02
N PRO A 809 29.43 6.38 29.20
CA PRO A 809 30.07 7.29 28.25
C PRO A 809 29.87 6.97 26.77
N LEU A 810 29.99 5.69 26.39
CA LEU A 810 29.76 5.25 25.02
C LEU A 810 28.28 5.37 24.63
N GLY A 811 27.37 5.01 25.54
CA GLY A 811 25.92 5.17 25.32
C GLY A 811 25.49 6.62 25.18
N GLU A 812 26.01 7.52 26.01
CA GLU A 812 25.79 8.97 25.88
C GLU A 812 26.29 9.46 24.52
N ALA A 813 27.50 9.07 24.10
CA ALA A 813 28.05 9.43 22.80
C ALA A 813 27.16 8.91 21.64
N ALA A 814 26.82 7.62 21.65
CA ALA A 814 25.97 7.01 20.64
C ALA A 814 24.56 7.62 20.59
N ALA A 815 23.98 8.01 21.73
CA ALA A 815 22.67 8.67 21.79
C ALA A 815 22.62 10.02 21.05
N THR A 816 23.77 10.70 20.99
CA THR A 816 23.89 11.99 20.30
C THR A 816 24.05 11.82 18.79
N ILE A 817 24.74 10.78 18.33
CA ILE A 817 25.03 10.60 16.90
C ILE A 817 23.74 10.36 16.11
N ARG A 818 23.57 11.08 15.00
CA ARG A 818 22.54 10.84 13.98
C ARG A 818 23.17 10.11 12.80
N GLY A 819 22.83 8.84 12.64
CA GLY A 819 23.29 7.99 11.55
C GLY A 819 22.45 6.72 11.46
N GLU A 820 22.73 5.87 10.46
CA GLU A 820 21.99 4.60 10.29
C GLU A 820 22.30 3.57 11.37
N ASN A 821 23.49 3.64 11.97
CA ASN A 821 23.89 2.80 13.10
C ASN A 821 24.68 3.63 14.10
N GLU A 822 23.96 4.15 15.10
CA GLU A 822 24.50 5.07 16.08
C GLU A 822 25.53 4.40 17.01
N LEU A 823 25.32 3.11 17.33
CA LEU A 823 26.25 2.32 18.12
C LEU A 823 27.57 2.07 17.38
N TRP A 824 27.51 1.70 16.10
CA TRP A 824 28.71 1.51 15.27
C TRP A 824 29.58 2.77 15.20
N LEU A 825 28.96 3.92 14.92
CA LEU A 825 29.67 5.19 14.86
C LEU A 825 30.21 5.60 16.24
N GLY A 826 29.43 5.39 17.31
CA GLY A 826 29.87 5.65 18.68
C GLY A 826 31.09 4.81 19.08
N LEU A 827 31.08 3.51 18.76
CA LEU A 827 32.22 2.61 19.01
C LEU A 827 33.46 3.06 18.26
N ALA A 828 33.34 3.47 17.00
CA ALA A 828 34.47 3.93 16.21
C ALA A 828 35.03 5.27 16.71
N MET A 829 34.17 6.22 17.09
CA MET A 829 34.61 7.53 17.60
C MET A 829 35.20 7.45 19.00
N MET A 830 34.79 6.45 19.80
CA MET A 830 35.27 6.26 21.17
C MET A 830 36.43 5.27 21.29
N SER A 831 36.88 4.65 20.20
CA SER A 831 38.00 3.69 20.25
C SER A 831 39.37 4.35 20.44
N GLY A 832 39.48 5.67 20.22
CA GLY A 832 40.74 6.41 20.18
C GLY A 832 41.51 6.26 18.86
N ASP A 833 41.14 5.29 18.01
CA ASP A 833 41.88 5.01 16.78
C ASP A 833 41.88 6.18 15.79
N LEU A 834 40.74 6.88 15.70
CA LEU A 834 40.55 7.99 14.75
C LEU A 834 41.39 9.23 15.10
N ASP A 835 41.91 9.33 16.33
CA ASP A 835 42.76 10.46 16.78
C ASP A 835 44.07 10.53 15.99
N ARG A 836 44.51 9.39 15.44
CA ARG A 836 45.76 9.25 14.66
C ARG A 836 45.64 9.78 13.23
N LEU A 837 44.42 10.10 12.77
CA LEU A 837 44.15 10.51 11.40
C LEU A 837 44.29 12.01 11.21
N THR A 838 44.92 12.43 10.11
CA THR A 838 44.86 13.81 9.64
C THR A 838 43.43 14.19 9.22
N PRO A 839 43.07 15.49 9.11
CA PRO A 839 41.73 15.90 8.70
C PRO A 839 41.21 15.26 7.41
N SER A 840 42.04 15.14 6.36
CA SER A 840 41.65 14.49 5.10
C SER A 840 41.47 12.98 5.24
N GLN A 841 42.30 12.32 6.05
CA GLN A 841 42.17 10.88 6.30
C GLN A 841 40.95 10.57 7.18
N LEU A 842 40.64 11.44 8.14
CA LEU A 842 39.42 11.35 8.94
C LEU A 842 38.17 11.45 8.06
N ALA A 843 38.15 12.37 7.10
CA ALA A 843 37.07 12.45 6.11
C ALA A 843 36.88 11.15 5.32
N ALA A 844 37.98 10.50 4.90
CA ALA A 844 37.92 9.17 4.27
C ALA A 844 37.37 8.10 5.21
N ALA A 845 37.84 8.04 6.46
CA ALA A 845 37.36 7.06 7.44
C ALA A 845 35.85 7.20 7.69
N ILE A 846 35.37 8.44 7.89
CA ILE A 846 33.95 8.73 8.07
C ILE A 846 33.14 8.37 6.82
N SER A 847 33.62 8.72 5.63
CA SER A 847 32.99 8.33 4.37
C SER A 847 32.86 6.81 4.27
N ALA A 848 33.89 6.04 4.62
CA ALA A 848 33.84 4.58 4.58
C ALA A 848 32.77 3.99 5.53
N MET A 849 32.62 4.56 6.73
CA MET A 849 31.70 4.05 7.75
C MET A 849 30.22 4.35 7.50
N ILE A 850 29.90 5.24 6.55
CA ILE A 850 28.52 5.68 6.27
C ILE A 850 28.07 5.38 4.84
N THR A 851 28.96 4.86 4.00
CA THR A 851 28.69 4.62 2.59
C THR A 851 28.14 3.21 2.39
N GLU A 852 26.98 3.13 1.78
CA GLU A 852 26.36 1.87 1.34
C GLU A 852 27.22 1.20 0.26
N PRO A 853 27.18 -0.14 0.16
CA PRO A 853 27.88 -0.88 -0.89
C PRO A 853 27.49 -0.34 -2.27
N PRO A 854 28.47 0.10 -3.08
CA PRO A 854 28.18 0.70 -4.37
C PRO A 854 27.68 -0.37 -5.34
N ARG A 855 27.07 0.08 -6.43
CA ARG A 855 26.63 -0.83 -7.50
C ARG A 855 27.85 -1.51 -8.14
N PRO A 856 27.72 -2.73 -8.67
CA PRO A 856 28.84 -3.44 -9.29
C PRO A 856 29.52 -2.70 -10.45
N ASP A 857 28.82 -1.79 -11.14
CA ASP A 857 29.36 -0.95 -12.21
C ASP A 857 30.05 0.33 -11.71
N THR A 858 30.12 0.53 -10.39
CA THR A 858 30.73 1.72 -9.80
C THR A 858 32.24 1.59 -9.76
N TRP A 859 32.97 2.59 -10.26
CA TRP A 859 34.42 2.65 -10.18
C TRP A 859 34.90 4.00 -9.62
N CYS A 860 36.10 3.97 -9.04
CA CYS A 860 36.80 5.12 -8.47
C CYS A 860 38.31 4.95 -8.71
N ASN A 861 38.95 5.94 -9.32
CA ASN A 861 40.39 5.92 -9.60
C ASN A 861 41.22 6.35 -8.38
N TYR A 862 40.59 6.89 -7.33
CA TYR A 862 41.28 7.22 -6.10
C TYR A 862 41.40 5.98 -5.23
N PRO A 863 42.63 5.48 -4.96
CA PRO A 863 42.81 4.27 -4.19
C PRO A 863 42.40 4.46 -2.73
N PRO A 864 42.06 3.37 -2.02
CA PRO A 864 41.86 3.39 -0.59
C PRO A 864 43.08 3.99 0.14
N VAL A 865 42.84 4.90 1.08
CA VAL A 865 43.86 5.55 1.92
C VAL A 865 44.52 4.53 2.85
N PRO A 866 45.84 4.24 2.72
CA PRO A 866 46.52 3.19 3.48
C PRO A 866 46.42 3.37 5.00
N GLU A 867 46.60 4.59 5.50
CA GLU A 867 46.58 4.87 6.94
C GLU A 867 45.21 4.57 7.56
N VAL A 868 44.14 4.81 6.79
CA VAL A 868 42.77 4.45 7.19
C VAL A 868 42.61 2.93 7.17
N ILE A 869 43.11 2.23 6.13
CA ILE A 869 43.06 0.76 6.06
C ILE A 869 43.80 0.11 7.24
N ASP A 870 44.92 0.69 7.65
CA ASP A 870 45.72 0.17 8.76
C ASP A 870 44.96 0.26 10.08
N ILE A 871 44.35 1.42 10.37
CA ILE A 871 43.47 1.59 11.55
C ILE A 871 42.26 0.64 11.50
N LEU A 872 41.69 0.42 10.31
CA LEU A 872 40.59 -0.53 10.16
C LEU A 872 41.02 -1.96 10.46
N ARG A 873 42.28 -2.34 10.23
CA ARG A 873 42.82 -3.69 10.47
C ARG A 873 43.39 -3.87 11.88
N GLN A 874 44.08 -2.86 12.41
CA GLN A 874 44.83 -2.90 13.65
C GLN A 874 44.46 -1.70 14.54
N GLY A 875 43.95 -2.00 15.74
CA GLY A 875 43.65 -0.97 16.75
C GLY A 875 44.91 -0.43 17.41
N GLU A 876 44.74 0.59 18.24
CA GLU A 876 45.83 1.11 19.06
C GLU A 876 46.19 0.15 20.20
N GLY A 877 47.48 -0.20 20.33
CA GLY A 877 47.98 -1.14 21.35
C GLY A 877 47.49 -2.59 21.13
N ASN A 878 46.96 -3.23 22.18
CA ASN A 878 46.38 -4.58 22.13
C ASN A 878 44.87 -4.58 21.81
N SER A 879 44.29 -3.43 21.45
CA SER A 879 42.86 -3.30 21.15
C SER A 879 42.51 -3.84 19.76
N PRO A 880 41.31 -4.43 19.57
CA PRO A 880 40.87 -4.90 18.25
C PRO A 880 40.69 -3.72 17.28
N GLY A 881 41.08 -3.89 16.02
CA GLY A 881 40.82 -2.89 14.98
C GLY A 881 39.33 -2.79 14.62
N LEU A 882 38.93 -1.68 13.99
CA LEU A 882 37.52 -1.39 13.71
C LEU A 882 36.81 -2.46 12.86
N ARG A 883 37.51 -3.19 11.97
CA ARG A 883 36.92 -4.32 11.24
C ARG A 883 36.49 -5.46 12.16
N GLU A 884 37.24 -5.70 13.22
CA GLU A 884 36.92 -6.74 14.19
C GLU A 884 35.75 -6.31 15.07
N VAL A 885 35.73 -5.04 15.52
CA VAL A 885 34.57 -4.46 16.22
C VAL A 885 33.30 -4.57 15.35
N ARG A 886 33.39 -4.22 14.07
CA ARG A 886 32.30 -4.39 13.10
C ARG A 886 31.84 -5.85 12.99
N ARG A 887 32.78 -6.79 12.92
CA ARG A 887 32.48 -8.23 12.83
C ARG A 887 31.73 -8.70 14.08
N LEU A 888 32.18 -8.28 15.26
CA LEU A 888 31.54 -8.61 16.53
C LEU A 888 30.14 -8.00 16.63
N LEU A 889 29.97 -6.73 16.22
CA LEU A 889 28.66 -6.07 16.24
C LEU A 889 27.68 -6.75 15.30
N TYR A 890 28.13 -7.11 14.09
CA TYR A 890 27.31 -7.87 13.14
C TYR A 890 26.90 -9.25 13.71
N GLN A 891 27.82 -9.94 14.40
CA GLN A 891 27.51 -11.23 15.04
C GLN A 891 26.53 -11.10 16.20
N ALA A 892 26.66 -10.06 17.03
CA ALA A 892 25.71 -9.77 18.10
C ALA A 892 24.33 -9.45 17.52
N GLN A 893 24.26 -8.56 16.52
CA GLN A 893 23.01 -8.25 15.81
C GLN A 893 22.34 -9.51 15.23
N SER A 894 23.09 -10.38 14.55
CA SER A 894 22.55 -11.63 14.02
C SER A 894 22.07 -12.60 15.09
N ARG A 895 22.63 -12.59 16.30
CA ARG A 895 22.21 -13.45 17.43
C ARG A 895 20.83 -13.05 17.96
N TYR A 896 20.51 -11.77 17.91
CA TYR A 896 19.26 -11.19 18.39
C TYR A 896 18.26 -10.84 17.27
N ASP A 897 18.47 -11.35 16.05
CA ASP A 897 17.62 -11.10 14.87
C ASP A 897 17.45 -9.60 14.52
N ILE A 898 18.49 -8.80 14.77
CA ILE A 898 18.54 -7.37 14.43
C ILE A 898 19.28 -7.17 13.12
N THR A 899 18.68 -6.40 12.20
CA THR A 899 19.26 -6.11 10.88
C THR A 899 19.49 -4.61 10.68
N ILE A 900 20.38 -4.02 11.51
CA ILE A 900 20.83 -2.64 11.33
C ILE A 900 22.15 -2.65 10.54
N PRO A 901 22.31 -1.88 9.46
CA PRO A 901 23.54 -1.92 8.67
C PRO A 901 24.78 -1.50 9.47
N VAL A 902 25.90 -2.20 9.27
CA VAL A 902 27.22 -1.82 9.81
C VAL A 902 28.14 -1.55 8.62
N TRP A 903 27.99 -0.38 8.01
CA TRP A 903 28.70 -0.03 6.78
C TRP A 903 30.20 0.14 7.01
N LEU A 904 30.97 -0.32 6.02
CA LEU A 904 32.42 -0.09 5.96
C LEU A 904 32.88 -0.31 4.51
N GLU A 905 32.65 0.68 3.66
CA GLU A 905 33.01 0.64 2.25
C GLU A 905 34.31 1.39 1.98
N THR A 906 35.35 0.68 1.56
CA THR A 906 36.69 1.26 1.39
C THR A 906 36.98 1.75 -0.03
N GLN A 907 36.19 1.35 -1.03
CA GLN A 907 36.47 1.68 -2.44
C GLN A 907 36.25 3.16 -2.77
N LEU A 908 35.29 3.81 -2.10
CA LEU A 908 34.91 5.21 -2.39
C LEU A 908 35.56 6.23 -1.46
N MET A 909 36.24 5.79 -0.39
CA MET A 909 36.76 6.70 0.65
C MET A 909 37.84 7.66 0.14
N GLY A 910 38.55 7.28 -0.94
CA GLY A 910 39.53 8.14 -1.60
C GLY A 910 38.95 9.46 -2.09
N ILE A 911 37.67 9.47 -2.49
CA ILE A 911 36.95 10.66 -2.96
C ILE A 911 36.90 11.72 -1.86
N ALA A 912 36.48 11.35 -0.65
CA ALA A 912 36.38 12.28 0.48
C ALA A 912 37.74 12.84 0.91
N SER A 913 38.79 12.01 0.91
CA SER A 913 40.16 12.47 1.20
C SER A 913 40.66 13.47 0.17
N ARG A 914 40.53 13.16 -1.12
CA ARG A 914 40.95 14.05 -2.21
C ARG A 914 40.17 15.35 -2.24
N TRP A 915 38.88 15.29 -1.93
CA TRP A 915 38.07 16.49 -1.77
C TRP A 915 38.56 17.35 -0.61
N ALA A 916 38.86 16.76 0.55
CA ALA A 916 39.42 17.50 1.69
C ALA A 916 40.84 18.07 1.41
N GLN A 917 41.58 17.51 0.46
CA GLN A 917 42.90 17.99 0.03
C GLN A 917 42.85 19.12 -1.01
N GLY A 918 41.67 19.53 -1.49
CA GLY A 918 41.53 20.65 -2.42
C GLY A 918 41.44 20.29 -3.90
N THR A 919 41.27 19.01 -4.27
CA THR A 919 41.08 18.55 -5.67
C THR A 919 39.94 19.32 -6.37
N SER A 920 40.09 19.71 -7.63
CA SER A 920 39.01 20.45 -8.32
C SER A 920 37.74 19.58 -8.51
N TRP A 921 36.56 20.20 -8.60
CA TRP A 921 35.30 19.46 -8.81
C TRP A 921 35.28 18.67 -10.14
N PRO A 922 35.73 19.22 -11.29
CA PRO A 922 35.78 18.48 -12.55
C PRO A 922 36.71 17.26 -12.47
N GLU A 923 37.91 17.43 -11.90
CA GLU A 923 38.86 16.34 -11.72
C GLU A 923 38.29 15.22 -10.84
N LEU A 924 37.57 15.57 -9.77
CA LEU A 924 36.92 14.59 -8.91
C LEU A 924 35.86 13.78 -9.68
N CYS A 925 35.05 14.44 -10.52
CA CYS A 925 34.01 13.82 -11.32
C CYS A 925 34.56 12.91 -12.42
N GLU A 926 35.68 13.28 -13.06
CA GLU A 926 36.33 12.46 -14.09
C GLU A 926 36.95 11.17 -13.54
N ASN A 927 37.20 11.10 -12.23
CA ASN A 927 37.85 9.98 -11.57
C ASN A 927 36.88 9.00 -10.89
N THR A 928 35.59 9.06 -11.23
CA THR A 928 34.58 8.13 -10.73
C THR A 928 33.40 7.98 -11.68
N SER A 929 32.68 6.87 -11.59
CA SER A 929 31.40 6.69 -12.30
C SER A 929 30.18 7.25 -11.57
N LEU A 930 30.36 7.84 -10.37
CA LEU A 930 29.26 8.39 -9.60
C LEU A 930 28.70 9.65 -10.29
N ASP A 931 27.37 9.78 -10.30
CA ASP A 931 26.73 11.02 -10.73
C ASP A 931 27.13 12.18 -9.78
N GLU A 932 27.25 13.40 -10.30
CA GLU A 932 27.56 14.62 -9.53
C GLU A 932 26.69 14.76 -8.27
N GLY A 933 25.38 14.52 -8.39
CA GLY A 933 24.47 14.58 -7.25
C GLY A 933 24.70 13.48 -6.20
N ASP A 934 25.23 12.31 -6.59
CA ASP A 934 25.62 11.26 -5.64
C ASP A 934 26.95 11.59 -4.97
N LEU A 935 27.90 12.22 -5.68
CA LEU A 935 29.13 12.76 -5.08
C LEU A 935 28.83 13.83 -4.04
N VAL A 936 27.98 14.80 -4.38
CA VAL A 936 27.53 15.81 -3.41
C VAL A 936 26.85 15.14 -2.22
N ARG A 937 25.99 14.13 -2.43
CA ARG A 937 25.35 13.41 -1.32
C ARG A 937 26.37 12.68 -0.45
N LEU A 938 27.34 11.98 -1.02
CA LEU A 938 28.40 11.26 -0.32
C LEU A 938 29.22 12.21 0.56
N LEU A 939 29.71 13.30 -0.04
CA LEU A 939 30.54 14.28 0.65
C LEU A 939 29.73 15.03 1.71
N ARG A 940 28.48 15.41 1.43
CA ARG A 940 27.61 16.11 2.39
C ARG A 940 27.23 15.22 3.57
N ARG A 941 26.91 13.93 3.35
CA ARG A 941 26.72 12.95 4.45
C ARG A 941 27.98 12.84 5.32
N THR A 942 29.16 12.89 4.69
CA THR A 942 30.44 12.85 5.41
C THR A 942 30.65 14.11 6.25
N VAL A 943 30.39 15.29 5.67
CA VAL A 943 30.41 16.57 6.38
C VAL A 943 29.39 16.60 7.52
N ASP A 944 28.18 16.07 7.31
CA ASP A 944 27.12 16.03 8.31
C ASP A 944 27.55 15.21 9.55
N VAL A 945 28.27 14.09 9.36
CA VAL A 945 28.81 13.31 10.49
C VAL A 945 30.02 13.99 11.12
N LEU A 946 30.96 14.51 10.32
CA LEU A 946 32.11 15.27 10.83
C LEU A 946 31.67 16.48 11.66
N TRP A 947 30.60 17.16 11.25
CA TRP A 947 30.06 18.33 11.94
C TRP A 947 29.41 17.98 13.30
N GLN A 948 28.95 16.73 13.47
CA GLN A 948 28.41 16.24 14.74
C GLN A 948 29.53 15.95 15.76
N ILE A 949 30.70 15.49 15.32
CA ILE A 949 31.81 15.04 16.20
C ILE A 949 32.14 16.02 17.33
N PRO A 950 32.31 17.34 17.10
CA PRO A 950 32.60 18.29 18.17
C PRO A 950 31.56 18.35 19.30
N GLN A 951 30.32 17.96 19.00
CA GLN A 951 29.17 18.03 19.90
C GLN A 951 28.97 16.72 20.68
N ILE A 952 29.66 15.64 20.28
CA ILE A 952 29.56 14.34 20.96
C ILE A 952 30.26 14.44 22.32
N PRO A 953 29.60 14.05 23.42
CA PRO A 953 30.19 14.06 24.74
C PRO A 953 31.38 13.11 24.82
N ARG A 954 32.38 13.46 25.63
CA ARG A 954 33.54 12.62 25.99
C ARG A 954 34.48 12.19 24.85
N VAL A 955 34.22 12.59 23.60
CA VAL A 955 35.17 12.44 22.48
C VAL A 955 36.45 13.25 22.69
N SER A 956 37.59 12.72 22.24
CA SER A 956 38.91 13.33 22.37
C SER A 956 38.98 14.73 21.74
N GLN A 957 39.79 15.63 22.31
CA GLN A 957 39.93 16.98 21.77
C GLN A 957 40.59 16.98 20.37
N VAL A 958 41.54 16.06 20.14
CA VAL A 958 42.23 15.89 18.85
C VAL A 958 41.22 15.57 17.74
N LEU A 959 40.31 14.62 17.99
CA LEU A 959 39.29 14.25 17.01
C LEU A 959 38.32 15.39 16.72
N LYS A 960 37.95 16.18 17.74
CA LYS A 960 37.09 17.38 17.56
C LYS A 960 37.75 18.42 16.68
N ASP A 961 39.04 18.70 16.88
CA ASP A 961 39.76 19.70 16.10
C ASP A 961 40.02 19.23 14.67
N ASN A 962 40.40 17.96 14.48
CA ASN A 962 40.53 17.37 13.15
C ASN A 962 39.20 17.36 12.39
N ALA A 963 38.08 17.09 13.06
CA ALA A 963 36.76 17.16 12.45
C ALA A 963 36.39 18.58 11.99
N ARG A 964 36.66 19.61 12.82
CA ARG A 964 36.44 21.02 12.44
C ARG A 964 37.28 21.43 11.22
N LEU A 965 38.54 21.03 11.18
CA LEU A 965 39.43 21.29 10.05
C LEU A 965 38.96 20.57 8.79
N ALA A 966 38.54 19.30 8.91
CA ALA A 966 38.00 18.54 7.79
C ALA A 966 36.72 19.18 7.22
N VAL A 967 35.78 19.59 8.09
CA VAL A 967 34.57 20.31 7.68
C VAL A 967 34.92 21.59 6.92
N THR A 968 35.87 22.37 7.44
CA THR A 968 36.29 23.63 6.81
C THR A 968 36.91 23.39 5.43
N ALA A 969 37.73 22.36 5.28
CA ALA A 969 38.35 22.01 4.01
C ALA A 969 37.35 21.44 2.98
N MET A 970 36.32 20.73 3.44
CA MET A 970 35.30 20.12 2.58
C MET A 970 34.16 21.06 2.18
N LYS A 971 33.85 22.09 2.98
CA LYS A 971 32.81 23.09 2.70
C LYS A 971 33.28 24.10 1.66
N ARG A 972 33.30 23.66 0.41
CA ARG A 972 33.59 24.46 -0.77
C ARG A 972 32.62 24.05 -1.88
N PHE A 973 32.35 24.97 -2.80
CA PHE A 973 31.47 24.71 -3.94
C PHE A 973 31.84 23.38 -4.64
N PRO A 974 30.87 22.48 -4.95
CA PRO A 974 29.40 22.65 -4.91
C PRO A 974 28.71 22.17 -3.60
N LEU A 975 29.47 21.87 -2.55
CA LEU A 975 28.94 21.53 -1.22
C LEU A 975 28.57 22.78 -0.43
#